data_AF-A0A0Q4WUR5-F1
#
_entry.id   AF-A0A0Q4WUR5-F1
#
_cell.length_a   1.000
_cell.length_b   1.000
_cell.length_c   1.000
_cell.angle_alpha   90.00
_cell.angle_beta   90.00
_cell.angle_gamma   90.00
#
_symmetry.space_group_name_H-M   'P 1'
#
loop_
_entity.id
_entity.type
_entity.pdbx_description
1 polymer ?
#
loop_
_entity_poly.entity_id
_entity_poly.type
_entity_poly.pdbx_seq_one_letter_code
_entity_poly.pdbx_strand_id
1 'polypeptide(L)'
;MQHSQHHVASCDDARSASDTGLGSSPISDVVSGLADGSVSSTVPVIDSTEPASDVPVVVESDAGATSASSASAAPLTRHDGTIVAKEGDVIRNLDIYVDSGPGIDIDNVNNVTVENVRIHINGNGGTEEGAGIRIMRGNNVDIQNVEVFNEGAPETGAERTPDHYGISAFEAEALSVTNATFHDTSTGVLVQYSPGATLEGIEGYDMRGPFPRGQLVQFGESPDSSLNNFYVHNDPKVAWTEDNISVYYSDNVTVSNGVIDGNNSPSGQGVIFEGSNNGTARNIDTIHMGNGAFADYGQNNTFDSTRSFDNIAEDQGRGNPLSNALLWGVNENTVVTNSSYQNAGNPGNIVWGEGNIGAGIDVAEVNGQTPMAHYTNAFSEGFSGSVPEVDTPAPIPEGPDVVVPDIGATPSPEEPPVVAQPSEPAPVDEPPTEGGNAPLTRHDGTIVAQEGDVIRDMDIYVDSGPGIDIDRVDNVTVENVRIHFNGNGGTEEGAGIRVMDGDNVDIQNVEVFNEGAPETGAERTPDHYGISAFEADDLSVTNATFHDTSTGVLIQYSPGAELENIEGYDMRGPFPRGQLVQMGQSPDSSLNNFYVHNDPNVAWTEDNISVYYSDNVTVSNGVIDGNNSPSGQGVIFEGSNNGTVRNVDTIHMGNGAFADYGQNNTFDFTRSFDNIASDQGRGDPLSNALLWGVNENTVVTNSSYQNAGNPGNIVWGEGNIGANIDVAEVNGQTPMAHLTNEFTWS
;
A
#
# COMPACT_ATOMS: atom_id res chain seq x y z
N MET A 1 -11.66 -6.12 -65.00
CA MET A 1 -12.27 -7.44 -65.31
C MET A 1 -12.71 -7.99 -63.97
N GLN A 2 -13.97 -7.81 -63.57
CA GLN A 2 -15.10 -8.73 -63.85
C GLN A 2 -14.91 -10.13 -63.23
N HIS A 3 -15.45 -10.33 -62.02
CA HIS A 3 -16.72 -11.06 -61.83
C HIS A 3 -17.45 -10.50 -60.58
N SER A 4 -18.61 -11.05 -60.19
CA SER A 4 -19.66 -10.30 -59.45
C SER A 4 -20.76 -11.18 -58.84
N GLN A 5 -21.61 -10.57 -57.96
CA GLN A 5 -22.91 -11.06 -57.42
C GLN A 5 -22.83 -11.94 -56.13
N HIS A 6 -23.76 -11.90 -55.14
CA HIS A 6 -24.85 -10.96 -54.78
C HIS A 6 -25.41 -11.24 -53.35
N HIS A 7 -26.17 -10.26 -52.79
CA HIS A 7 -27.07 -10.28 -51.60
C HIS A 7 -26.39 -10.23 -50.20
N VAL A 8 -26.75 -9.38 -49.20
CA VAL A 8 -28.02 -8.71 -48.72
C VAL A 8 -28.78 -9.58 -47.70
N ALA A 9 -29.13 -9.17 -46.47
CA ALA A 9 -29.07 -7.86 -45.75
C ALA A 9 -28.62 -8.08 -44.26
N SER A 10 -28.79 -7.22 -43.23
CA SER A 10 -29.47 -5.90 -42.99
C SER A 10 -29.07 -5.32 -41.61
N CYS A 11 -29.22 -4.00 -41.42
CA CYS A 11 -29.16 -3.22 -40.15
C CYS A 11 -27.75 -3.06 -39.53
N ASP A 12 -27.20 -1.85 -39.33
CA ASP A 12 -27.52 -0.73 -38.39
C ASP A 12 -26.71 -0.92 -37.07
N ASP A 13 -25.92 0.02 -36.54
CA ASP A 13 -25.62 1.42 -36.92
C ASP A 13 -24.10 1.74 -36.77
N ALA A 14 -23.68 3.01 -36.59
CA ALA A 14 -22.30 3.47 -36.79
C ALA A 14 -21.42 3.70 -35.54
N ARG A 15 -20.07 3.73 -35.76
CA ARG A 15 -18.94 4.18 -34.87
C ARG A 15 -18.45 3.11 -33.86
N SER A 16 -17.23 3.18 -33.27
CA SER A 16 -15.96 3.87 -33.60
C SER A 16 -14.83 3.37 -32.65
N ALA A 17 -13.57 3.25 -33.12
CA ALA A 17 -12.40 2.86 -32.28
C ALA A 17 -12.52 1.40 -31.72
N SER A 18 -11.69 0.86 -30.82
CA SER A 18 -10.20 0.71 -30.78
C SER A 18 -9.73 -0.11 -29.56
N ASP A 19 -8.91 -1.17 -29.72
CA ASP A 19 -7.98 -1.75 -28.71
C ASP A 19 -8.59 -2.96 -27.85
N THR A 20 -8.14 -3.89 -26.92
CA THR A 20 -6.98 -4.42 -26.04
C THR A 20 -7.03 -4.47 -24.47
N GLY A 21 -6.72 -5.61 -23.79
CA GLY A 21 -6.10 -5.66 -22.42
C GLY A 21 -6.35 -6.79 -21.36
N LEU A 22 -6.21 -8.12 -21.58
CA LEU A 22 -6.53 -9.25 -20.62
C LEU A 22 -5.39 -9.56 -19.56
N GLY A 23 -5.45 -10.39 -18.48
CA GLY A 23 -6.24 -11.63 -18.15
C GLY A 23 -6.76 -12.11 -16.72
N SER A 24 -6.03 -12.74 -15.74
CA SER A 24 -6.57 -13.65 -14.62
C SER A 24 -5.56 -13.87 -13.39
N SER A 25 -5.40 -14.79 -12.38
CA SER A 25 -5.89 -16.03 -11.64
C SER A 25 -4.74 -16.43 -10.55
N PRO A 26 -4.35 -17.69 -10.01
CA PRO A 26 -3.42 -17.83 -8.77
C PRO A 26 -2.66 -19.15 -8.08
N ILE A 27 -1.57 -19.14 -7.15
CA ILE A 27 -0.73 -20.25 -6.32
C ILE A 27 -0.82 -20.45 -4.70
N SER A 28 -0.09 -21.39 -4.00
CA SER A 28 0.39 -21.32 -2.54
C SER A 28 1.61 -22.21 -2.05
N ASP A 29 2.49 -21.80 -1.06
CA ASP A 29 3.74 -22.52 -0.52
C ASP A 29 3.96 -22.50 1.04
N VAL A 30 5.04 -23.14 1.53
CA VAL A 30 5.64 -23.16 2.89
C VAL A 30 7.17 -23.45 2.81
N VAL A 31 8.05 -22.76 3.57
CA VAL A 31 9.47 -23.17 3.80
C VAL A 31 9.84 -23.18 5.32
N SER A 32 10.97 -23.80 5.75
CA SER A 32 11.32 -23.91 7.19
C SER A 32 12.81 -24.12 7.57
N GLY A 33 13.23 -23.52 8.70
CA GLY A 33 13.97 -24.19 9.79
C GLY A 33 15.48 -24.56 9.72
N LEU A 34 16.30 -23.74 10.43
CA LEU A 34 17.40 -24.15 11.35
C LEU A 34 18.76 -24.74 10.86
N ALA A 35 19.82 -23.94 11.14
CA ALA A 35 21.07 -24.29 11.87
C ALA A 35 22.28 -25.00 11.22
N ASP A 36 23.49 -24.52 11.56
CA ASP A 36 24.65 -25.34 12.01
C ASP A 36 25.61 -24.48 12.88
N GLY A 37 26.66 -25.06 13.50
CA GLY A 37 27.47 -24.35 14.51
C GLY A 37 28.98 -24.60 14.54
N SER A 38 29.74 -23.49 14.54
CA SER A 38 31.02 -23.27 15.25
C SER A 38 32.33 -24.01 14.86
N VAL A 39 33.47 -23.27 14.84
CA VAL A 39 34.76 -23.54 15.57
C VAL A 39 36.04 -23.10 14.81
N SER A 40 36.79 -22.16 15.43
CA SER A 40 38.27 -21.94 15.33
C SER A 40 38.93 -21.34 14.05
N SER A 41 40.05 -20.60 14.11
CA SER A 41 40.79 -20.03 15.28
C SER A 41 41.94 -19.05 14.93
N THR A 42 42.28 -18.19 15.92
CA THR A 42 43.61 -17.60 16.25
C THR A 42 44.25 -16.50 15.40
N VAL A 43 44.37 -15.31 16.01
CA VAL A 43 45.31 -14.20 15.72
C VAL A 43 46.73 -14.51 16.24
N PRO A 44 47.81 -13.76 15.86
CA PRO A 44 48.20 -12.59 16.67
C PRO A 44 48.83 -11.37 15.93
N VAL A 45 48.74 -10.21 16.61
CA VAL A 45 49.21 -8.83 16.28
C VAL A 45 50.76 -8.66 16.24
N ILE A 46 51.42 -7.53 15.86
CA ILE A 46 51.19 -6.07 16.09
C ILE A 46 51.95 -5.15 15.07
N ASP A 47 51.78 -3.82 15.24
CA ASP A 47 52.61 -2.68 14.75
C ASP A 47 52.42 -2.23 13.27
N SER A 48 52.63 -0.95 12.86
CA SER A 48 53.15 0.24 13.59
C SER A 48 52.71 1.63 13.05
N THR A 49 52.55 2.60 13.97
CA THR A 49 52.75 4.08 13.85
C THR A 49 51.91 5.00 12.93
N GLU A 50 51.16 5.88 13.60
CA GLU A 50 50.80 7.30 13.29
C GLU A 50 51.91 8.18 12.67
N PRO A 51 51.58 9.26 11.92
CA PRO A 51 51.58 10.61 12.54
C PRO A 51 50.55 11.65 12.03
N ALA A 52 49.87 12.33 12.96
CA ALA A 52 49.01 13.50 12.72
C ALA A 52 49.74 14.81 12.28
N SER A 53 48.97 15.76 11.72
CA SER A 53 49.34 17.18 11.55
C SER A 53 48.10 18.09 11.54
N ASP A 54 48.22 19.28 12.14
CA ASP A 54 47.11 20.17 12.52
C ASP A 54 46.73 21.28 11.51
N VAL A 55 45.42 21.63 11.50
CA VAL A 55 44.85 23.01 11.37
C VAL A 55 44.96 23.73 9.99
N PRO A 56 43.99 24.59 9.57
CA PRO A 56 42.80 25.11 10.29
C PRO A 56 41.43 24.78 9.68
N VAL A 57 40.38 24.96 10.51
CA VAL A 57 38.98 25.14 10.08
C VAL A 57 38.83 26.47 9.34
N VAL A 58 38.01 26.49 8.28
CA VAL A 58 37.49 27.72 7.65
C VAL A 58 36.00 27.81 7.92
N VAL A 59 35.59 28.87 8.61
CA VAL A 59 34.18 29.30 8.70
C VAL A 59 34.05 30.53 7.80
N GLU A 60 33.22 30.45 6.77
CA GLU A 60 32.66 31.63 6.09
C GLU A 60 31.12 31.57 6.14
N SER A 61 30.49 32.73 6.02
CA SER A 61 29.18 33.03 6.62
C SER A 61 28.07 33.33 5.62
N ASP A 62 26.84 33.41 6.14
CA ASP A 62 25.59 33.78 5.47
C ASP A 62 25.69 34.72 4.25
N ALA A 63 24.99 34.33 3.19
CA ALA A 63 24.62 35.19 2.07
C ALA A 63 23.21 34.82 1.55
N GLY A 64 22.18 35.13 2.35
CA GLY A 64 20.80 34.70 2.08
C GLY A 64 20.06 35.48 0.97
N ALA A 65 19.25 34.75 0.21
CA ALA A 65 18.16 35.21 -0.65
C ALA A 65 17.29 33.99 -1.04
N THR A 66 15.96 34.00 -0.97
CA THR A 66 15.00 35.00 -0.46
C THR A 66 13.74 34.25 -0.02
N SER A 67 13.16 34.61 1.12
CA SER A 67 11.91 34.01 1.61
C SER A 67 10.75 34.27 0.64
N ALA A 68 10.24 33.22 0.01
CA ALA A 68 8.85 33.17 -0.43
C ALA A 68 8.04 32.59 0.73
N SER A 69 6.99 33.28 1.16
CA SER A 69 6.10 32.79 2.21
C SER A 69 5.27 31.63 1.66
N SER A 70 5.49 30.42 2.17
CA SER A 70 4.56 29.31 1.98
C SER A 70 3.20 29.66 2.58
N ALA A 71 2.13 29.40 1.83
CA ALA A 71 0.82 29.17 2.40
C ALA A 71 0.70 27.65 2.57
N SER A 72 0.27 27.18 3.73
CA SER A 72 0.09 25.74 3.98
C SER A 72 -1.11 25.19 3.20
N ALA A 73 -1.03 23.90 2.87
CA ALA A 73 -2.19 23.12 2.44
C ALA A 73 -2.86 22.46 3.66
N ALA A 74 -3.76 21.50 3.43
CA ALA A 74 -4.50 20.78 4.45
C ALA A 74 -4.37 19.25 4.26
N PRO A 75 -4.38 18.46 5.35
CA PRO A 75 -4.17 17.00 5.34
C PRO A 75 -5.47 16.23 5.03
N LEU A 76 -5.46 14.92 5.32
CA LEU A 76 -6.59 14.00 5.22
C LEU A 76 -7.53 14.09 6.45
N THR A 77 -8.52 13.20 6.53
CA THR A 77 -9.55 13.07 7.58
C THR A 77 -10.23 11.71 7.45
N ARG A 78 -9.80 10.70 8.22
CA ARG A 78 -10.28 9.30 8.11
C ARG A 78 -11.81 9.19 8.37
N HIS A 79 -12.51 8.25 7.73
CA HIS A 79 -13.97 8.01 7.74
C HIS A 79 -14.29 6.59 8.24
N ASP A 80 -15.50 6.36 8.76
CA ASP A 80 -15.91 5.17 9.53
C ASP A 80 -17.13 4.45 8.95
N GLY A 81 -17.03 3.14 8.81
CA GLY A 81 -17.92 2.27 8.06
C GLY A 81 -17.99 2.62 6.56
N THR A 82 -18.66 1.75 5.77
CA THR A 82 -18.93 2.00 4.35
C THR A 82 -19.50 3.40 4.11
N ILE A 83 -18.80 4.24 3.32
CA ILE A 83 -19.39 5.47 2.77
C ILE A 83 -20.47 5.08 1.78
N VAL A 84 -21.72 5.03 2.26
CA VAL A 84 -22.89 4.97 1.38
C VAL A 84 -23.06 6.34 0.73
N ALA A 85 -22.51 6.46 -0.48
CA ALA A 85 -22.49 7.67 -1.27
C ALA A 85 -23.91 8.10 -1.67
N LYS A 86 -24.11 9.39 -1.91
CA LYS A 86 -25.36 9.97 -2.42
C LYS A 86 -25.13 10.66 -3.76
N GLU A 87 -26.20 10.83 -4.51
CA GLU A 87 -26.21 11.51 -5.81
C GLU A 87 -25.60 12.92 -5.71
N GLY A 88 -24.40 13.12 -6.28
CA GLY A 88 -23.67 14.38 -6.24
C GLY A 88 -22.70 14.57 -5.06
N ASP A 89 -22.42 13.52 -4.25
CA ASP A 89 -21.44 13.61 -3.15
C ASP A 89 -20.01 13.77 -3.68
N VAL A 90 -19.18 14.53 -2.94
CA VAL A 90 -17.74 14.66 -3.16
C VAL A 90 -17.04 14.16 -1.90
N ILE A 91 -16.50 12.95 -2.02
CA ILE A 91 -15.83 12.17 -0.97
C ILE A 91 -14.34 12.47 -1.12
N ARG A 92 -13.73 13.21 -0.19
CA ARG A 92 -12.35 13.68 -0.42
C ARG A 92 -11.57 14.10 0.81
N ASN A 93 -10.25 14.06 0.69
CA ASN A 93 -9.33 14.18 1.81
C ASN A 93 -9.71 13.18 2.91
N LEU A 94 -10.09 11.95 2.54
CA LEU A 94 -10.52 10.92 3.48
C LEU A 94 -9.65 9.68 3.39
N ASP A 95 -9.86 8.77 4.33
CA ASP A 95 -9.12 7.54 4.52
C ASP A 95 -10.08 6.58 5.28
N ILE A 96 -10.60 5.45 4.77
CA ILE A 96 -12.09 5.23 4.81
C ILE A 96 -12.81 4.25 5.82
N TYR A 97 -12.09 3.55 6.71
CA TYR A 97 -12.44 2.67 7.88
C TYR A 97 -13.66 1.56 7.77
N VAL A 98 -13.68 0.26 7.26
CA VAL A 98 -14.84 -0.74 7.21
C VAL A 98 -14.55 -2.31 7.22
N ASP A 99 -15.18 -3.14 8.10
CA ASP A 99 -14.87 -4.61 8.34
C ASP A 99 -15.23 -5.58 7.20
N SER A 100 -16.32 -5.27 6.53
CA SER A 100 -17.03 -6.19 5.63
C SER A 100 -17.95 -5.37 4.76
N GLY A 101 -17.96 -5.65 3.46
CA GLY A 101 -18.49 -4.70 2.49
C GLY A 101 -17.39 -3.79 1.96
N PRO A 102 -17.76 -2.70 1.27
CA PRO A 102 -16.80 -1.82 0.61
C PRO A 102 -16.50 -0.54 1.39
N GLY A 103 -15.29 0.01 1.22
CA GLY A 103 -14.89 1.31 1.77
C GLY A 103 -15.85 2.43 1.34
N ILE A 104 -16.06 2.57 0.03
CA ILE A 104 -17.11 3.42 -0.54
C ILE A 104 -18.13 2.54 -1.28
N ASP A 105 -19.42 2.64 -0.93
CA ASP A 105 -20.52 2.04 -1.70
C ASP A 105 -21.28 3.10 -2.52
N ILE A 106 -21.13 3.00 -3.84
CA ILE A 106 -21.80 3.83 -4.83
C ILE A 106 -22.89 2.99 -5.51
N ASP A 107 -23.90 2.59 -4.73
CA ASP A 107 -25.06 1.82 -5.21
C ASP A 107 -26.22 2.72 -5.68
N ASN A 108 -26.61 2.58 -6.95
CA ASN A 108 -27.73 3.27 -7.61
C ASN A 108 -27.72 4.82 -7.52
N VAL A 109 -26.55 5.45 -7.29
CA VAL A 109 -26.36 6.91 -7.22
C VAL A 109 -25.30 7.38 -8.22
N ASN A 110 -25.46 8.58 -8.79
CA ASN A 110 -24.64 9.08 -9.89
C ASN A 110 -23.91 10.37 -9.51
N ASN A 111 -22.94 10.77 -10.34
CA ASN A 111 -22.22 12.04 -10.20
C ASN A 111 -21.40 12.15 -8.89
N VAL A 112 -20.79 11.05 -8.46
CA VAL A 112 -19.93 11.00 -7.25
C VAL A 112 -18.48 11.23 -7.64
N THR A 113 -17.77 12.06 -6.86
CA THR A 113 -16.31 12.24 -6.99
C THR A 113 -15.62 11.69 -5.74
N VAL A 114 -14.54 10.95 -5.95
CA VAL A 114 -13.61 10.49 -4.92
C VAL A 114 -12.25 11.15 -5.20
N GLU A 115 -11.77 12.03 -4.31
CA GLU A 115 -10.56 12.85 -4.57
C GLU A 115 -9.61 12.84 -3.37
N ASN A 116 -8.32 12.54 -3.56
CA ASN A 116 -7.32 12.56 -2.49
C ASN A 116 -7.77 11.68 -1.31
N VAL A 117 -7.93 10.40 -1.63
CA VAL A 117 -8.57 9.40 -0.79
C VAL A 117 -7.69 8.15 -0.72
N ARG A 118 -8.04 7.28 0.20
CA ARG A 118 -7.20 6.30 0.85
C ARG A 118 -8.19 5.25 1.39
N ILE A 119 -8.12 4.00 0.94
CA ILE A 119 -9.23 3.04 1.09
C ILE A 119 -8.76 1.59 1.04
N HIS A 120 -9.51 0.70 1.64
CA HIS A 120 -8.83 -0.10 2.65
C HIS A 120 -9.69 -1.22 3.20
N ILE A 121 -10.45 -1.89 2.37
CA ILE A 121 -11.44 -2.92 2.78
C ILE A 121 -11.02 -3.85 3.95
N ASN A 122 -11.96 -4.39 4.77
CA ASN A 122 -11.73 -5.68 5.46
C ASN A 122 -12.41 -7.00 4.87
N GLY A 123 -11.62 -8.11 4.82
CA GLY A 123 -11.92 -9.51 4.43
C GLY A 123 -11.35 -10.73 5.21
N ASN A 124 -10.61 -10.66 6.35
CA ASN A 124 -10.13 -11.86 7.12
C ASN A 124 -11.14 -12.47 8.06
N GLY A 125 -11.97 -11.63 8.68
CA GLY A 125 -13.00 -12.08 9.62
C GLY A 125 -14.10 -12.87 8.91
N GLY A 126 -14.39 -12.49 7.66
CA GLY A 126 -15.59 -12.89 6.95
C GLY A 126 -15.45 -13.98 5.88
N THR A 127 -16.62 -14.36 5.37
CA THR A 127 -16.81 -14.92 4.02
C THR A 127 -17.72 -13.97 3.24
N GLU A 128 -17.48 -12.68 3.40
CA GLU A 128 -18.34 -11.59 2.93
C GLU A 128 -17.56 -10.76 1.89
N GLU A 129 -18.26 -10.00 1.04
CA GLU A 129 -17.72 -9.39 -0.19
C GLU A 129 -17.26 -7.95 0.08
N GLY A 130 -16.06 -7.56 -0.35
CA GLY A 130 -15.51 -6.21 -0.17
C GLY A 130 -14.90 -5.60 -1.43
N ALA A 131 -15.05 -4.28 -1.59
CA ALA A 131 -14.26 -3.51 -2.55
C ALA A 131 -13.87 -2.13 -1.99
N GLY A 132 -12.62 -1.68 -2.04
CA GLY A 132 -12.21 -0.37 -1.51
C GLY A 132 -13.11 0.75 -2.04
N ILE A 133 -13.40 0.71 -3.34
CA ILE A 133 -14.59 1.36 -3.92
C ILE A 133 -15.46 0.30 -4.59
N ARG A 134 -16.69 0.10 -4.12
CA ARG A 134 -17.74 -0.57 -4.88
C ARG A 134 -18.61 0.45 -5.60
N ILE A 135 -18.82 0.23 -6.88
CA ILE A 135 -19.81 0.94 -7.69
C ILE A 135 -20.78 -0.10 -8.24
N MET A 136 -22.08 0.06 -7.94
CA MET A 136 -23.14 -0.74 -8.52
C MET A 136 -24.19 0.18 -9.15
N ARG A 137 -24.25 0.22 -10.48
CA ARG A 137 -25.16 1.11 -11.24
C ARG A 137 -24.97 2.61 -10.99
N GLY A 138 -23.84 3.01 -10.41
CA GLY A 138 -23.45 4.42 -10.31
C GLY A 138 -22.75 4.88 -11.58
N ASN A 139 -23.24 5.97 -12.19
CA ASN A 139 -22.75 6.48 -13.46
C ASN A 139 -22.10 7.86 -13.29
N ASN A 140 -21.13 8.18 -14.18
CA ASN A 140 -20.31 9.40 -14.08
C ASN A 140 -19.66 9.50 -12.68
N VAL A 141 -18.82 8.51 -12.37
CA VAL A 141 -18.02 8.44 -11.14
C VAL A 141 -16.57 8.76 -11.50
N ASP A 142 -15.96 9.67 -10.75
CA ASP A 142 -14.59 10.17 -10.99
C ASP A 142 -13.73 9.96 -9.74
N ILE A 143 -12.61 9.27 -9.91
CA ILE A 143 -11.76 8.77 -8.81
C ILE A 143 -10.33 9.31 -9.07
N GLN A 144 -9.75 10.02 -8.10
CA GLN A 144 -8.53 10.81 -8.28
C GLN A 144 -7.62 10.77 -7.05
N ASN A 145 -6.34 10.44 -7.22
CA ASN A 145 -5.36 10.31 -6.13
C ASN A 145 -5.92 9.37 -5.05
N VAL A 146 -6.08 8.09 -5.41
CA VAL A 146 -6.66 7.08 -4.52
C VAL A 146 -5.68 5.93 -4.34
N GLU A 147 -4.97 5.97 -3.23
CA GLU A 147 -4.27 4.80 -2.72
C GLU A 147 -5.36 3.78 -2.28
N VAL A 148 -5.21 2.50 -2.67
CA VAL A 148 -6.16 1.46 -2.26
C VAL A 148 -5.46 0.17 -1.88
N PHE A 149 -5.95 -0.33 -0.75
CA PHE A 149 -5.63 -1.52 -0.05
C PHE A 149 -6.98 -2.16 0.45
N ASN A 150 -6.83 -3.21 1.25
CA ASN A 150 -7.60 -3.81 2.35
C ASN A 150 -6.59 -3.68 3.53
N GLU A 151 -6.82 -4.38 4.63
CA GLU A 151 -5.79 -5.27 5.16
C GLU A 151 -6.46 -6.64 5.44
N GLY A 152 -6.69 -7.60 4.48
CA GLY A 152 -6.34 -10.41 4.02
C GLY A 152 -7.33 -11.68 4.33
N ALA A 153 -7.32 -12.91 3.82
CA ALA A 153 -6.35 -13.71 3.14
C ALA A 153 -5.16 -14.14 4.07
N PRO A 154 -4.69 -15.44 4.14
CA PRO A 154 -3.74 -16.07 5.14
C PRO A 154 -2.28 -15.55 5.33
N GLU A 155 -1.22 -16.30 5.78
CA GLU A 155 0.27 -16.04 6.21
C GLU A 155 1.67 -15.66 5.35
N THR A 156 2.35 -15.93 4.09
CA THR A 156 2.73 -16.93 2.86
C THR A 156 1.91 -17.95 1.84
N GLY A 157 1.37 -17.72 0.58
CA GLY A 157 0.59 -18.70 -0.29
C GLY A 157 -0.58 -18.28 -1.31
N ALA A 158 -1.91 -18.46 -1.00
CA ALA A 158 -3.25 -18.27 -1.70
C ALA A 158 -4.54 -17.54 -1.04
N GLU A 159 -5.14 -16.43 -1.52
CA GLU A 159 -6.43 -15.81 -1.02
C GLU A 159 -7.57 -16.82 -0.67
N ARG A 160 -8.42 -16.45 0.29
CA ARG A 160 -9.69 -17.12 0.66
C ARG A 160 -10.86 -16.80 -0.26
N THR A 161 -11.02 -15.58 -0.77
CA THR A 161 -12.21 -15.15 -1.54
C THR A 161 -11.86 -14.22 -2.72
N PRO A 162 -12.55 -14.31 -3.88
CA PRO A 162 -12.24 -13.52 -5.07
C PRO A 162 -12.86 -12.13 -5.09
N ASP A 163 -13.63 -11.78 -4.09
CA ASP A 163 -14.43 -10.55 -4.09
C ASP A 163 -13.87 -9.54 -3.07
N HIS A 164 -12.57 -9.21 -3.22
CA HIS A 164 -11.79 -8.25 -2.43
C HIS A 164 -11.06 -7.27 -3.36
N TYR A 165 -11.76 -6.30 -3.92
CA TYR A 165 -11.27 -5.51 -5.06
C TYR A 165 -10.83 -4.11 -4.64
N GLY A 166 -9.73 -3.56 -5.15
CA GLY A 166 -9.40 -2.16 -4.85
C GLY A 166 -10.49 -1.21 -5.34
N ILE A 167 -10.89 -1.38 -6.59
CA ILE A 167 -12.13 -0.82 -7.14
C ILE A 167 -12.89 -1.95 -7.82
N SER A 168 -14.18 -2.11 -7.51
CA SER A 168 -15.11 -2.89 -8.30
C SER A 168 -16.23 -2.02 -8.84
N ALA A 169 -16.52 -2.13 -10.13
CA ALA A 169 -17.43 -1.25 -10.84
C ALA A 169 -18.35 -2.03 -11.78
N PHE A 170 -19.54 -2.35 -11.28
CA PHE A 170 -20.57 -3.15 -11.95
C PHE A 170 -21.68 -2.27 -12.54
N GLU A 171 -21.93 -2.38 -13.85
CA GLU A 171 -22.96 -1.60 -14.58
C GLU A 171 -22.78 -0.06 -14.45
N ALA A 172 -21.54 0.42 -14.43
CA ALA A 172 -21.15 1.81 -14.18
C ALA A 172 -20.70 2.53 -15.48
N GLU A 173 -21.59 3.28 -16.15
CA GLU A 173 -21.22 4.02 -17.36
C GLU A 173 -20.35 5.26 -17.03
N ALA A 174 -19.31 5.48 -17.83
CA ALA A 174 -18.37 6.61 -17.72
C ALA A 174 -17.66 6.72 -16.36
N LEU A 175 -17.04 5.62 -15.93
CA LEU A 175 -16.07 5.58 -14.84
C LEU A 175 -14.74 6.25 -15.25
N SER A 176 -14.18 7.07 -14.37
CA SER A 176 -12.84 7.65 -14.46
C SER A 176 -12.04 7.29 -13.20
N VAL A 177 -10.78 6.83 -13.37
CA VAL A 177 -9.84 6.54 -12.28
C VAL A 177 -8.47 7.13 -12.65
N THR A 178 -7.88 7.93 -11.77
CA THR A 178 -6.64 8.67 -12.04
C THR A 178 -5.70 8.67 -10.83
N ASN A 179 -4.41 8.34 -11.04
CA ASN A 179 -3.39 8.25 -9.98
C ASN A 179 -3.92 7.36 -8.83
N ALA A 180 -4.17 6.08 -9.14
CA ALA A 180 -4.65 5.13 -8.16
C ALA A 180 -3.62 4.02 -7.95
N THR A 181 -3.32 3.70 -6.70
CA THR A 181 -2.27 2.76 -6.35
C THR A 181 -2.93 1.54 -5.76
N PHE A 182 -3.02 0.46 -6.53
CA PHE A 182 -3.53 -0.81 -6.05
C PHE A 182 -2.38 -1.58 -5.48
N HIS A 183 -2.30 -1.41 -4.19
CA HIS A 183 -1.53 -2.25 -3.35
C HIS A 183 -2.32 -3.53 -3.21
N ASP A 184 -1.97 -4.42 -4.10
CA ASP A 184 -2.21 -5.83 -4.01
C ASP A 184 -3.63 -6.28 -3.68
N THR A 185 -4.64 -5.66 -4.26
CA THR A 185 -6.01 -6.14 -4.05
C THR A 185 -6.29 -7.38 -4.92
N SER A 186 -7.32 -8.18 -4.59
CA SER A 186 -7.60 -9.42 -5.33
C SER A 186 -7.86 -9.21 -6.83
N THR A 187 -8.36 -8.03 -7.18
CA THR A 187 -8.05 -7.35 -8.44
C THR A 187 -8.10 -5.83 -8.25
N GLY A 188 -7.03 -5.12 -8.65
CA GLY A 188 -6.89 -3.67 -8.47
C GLY A 188 -8.11 -2.87 -8.93
N VAL A 189 -8.49 -3.00 -10.20
CA VAL A 189 -9.71 -2.36 -10.74
C VAL A 189 -10.57 -3.35 -11.53
N LEU A 190 -11.58 -3.98 -10.92
CA LEU A 190 -12.59 -4.78 -11.61
C LEU A 190 -13.70 -3.89 -12.22
N VAL A 191 -13.55 -3.52 -13.48
CA VAL A 191 -14.54 -2.85 -14.34
C VAL A 191 -15.41 -3.89 -15.07
N GLN A 192 -16.62 -4.16 -14.61
CA GLN A 192 -17.50 -5.23 -15.12
C GLN A 192 -18.84 -4.71 -15.66
N TYR A 193 -19.20 -5.04 -16.91
CA TYR A 193 -20.39 -4.50 -17.62
C TYR A 193 -20.43 -2.96 -17.72
N SER A 194 -19.27 -2.32 -17.72
CA SER A 194 -19.09 -0.87 -17.49
C SER A 194 -18.32 -0.25 -18.67
N PRO A 195 -18.99 0.02 -19.81
CA PRO A 195 -18.32 0.44 -21.05
C PRO A 195 -17.78 1.87 -20.98
N GLY A 196 -16.66 2.10 -21.66
CA GLY A 196 -16.04 3.43 -21.79
C GLY A 196 -15.33 3.93 -20.54
N ALA A 197 -14.88 3.03 -19.65
CA ALA A 197 -14.13 3.39 -18.45
C ALA A 197 -12.71 3.85 -18.78
N THR A 198 -12.19 4.89 -18.12
CA THR A 198 -10.85 5.42 -18.37
C THR A 198 -10.00 5.41 -17.10
N LEU A 199 -8.90 4.64 -17.13
CA LEU A 199 -7.96 4.46 -16.04
C LEU A 199 -6.58 5.03 -16.44
N GLU A 200 -5.99 5.88 -15.61
CA GLU A 200 -4.72 6.58 -15.86
C GLU A 200 -3.87 6.60 -14.57
N GLY A 201 -2.57 6.34 -14.63
CA GLY A 201 -1.74 6.38 -13.42
C GLY A 201 -2.07 5.24 -12.46
N ILE A 202 -2.32 4.04 -12.99
CA ILE A 202 -2.68 2.87 -12.20
C ILE A 202 -1.41 2.15 -11.81
N GLU A 203 -0.93 2.40 -10.61
CA GLU A 203 0.18 1.65 -10.04
C GLU A 203 -0.38 0.47 -9.23
N GLY A 204 0.46 -0.52 -9.02
CA GLY A 204 0.06 -1.90 -8.91
C GLY A 204 1.18 -2.73 -8.33
N TYR A 205 0.80 -3.57 -7.39
CA TYR A 205 1.74 -4.30 -6.57
C TYR A 205 1.11 -5.63 -6.30
N ASP A 206 1.66 -6.70 -6.85
CA ASP A 206 1.27 -8.09 -6.67
C ASP A 206 -0.22 -8.38 -6.72
N MET A 207 -0.80 -8.86 -7.80
CA MET A 207 -2.28 -8.90 -7.81
C MET A 207 -2.88 -10.21 -7.27
N ARG A 208 -3.93 -10.10 -6.44
CA ARG A 208 -4.02 -10.97 -5.26
C ARG A 208 -5.23 -11.90 -5.07
N GLY A 209 -5.80 -12.48 -6.10
CA GLY A 209 -7.08 -13.20 -5.93
C GLY A 209 -6.98 -14.72 -5.95
N PRO A 210 -8.01 -15.47 -5.50
CA PRO A 210 -8.18 -16.88 -5.76
C PRO A 210 -8.89 -17.15 -7.07
N PHE A 211 -8.78 -18.36 -7.60
CA PHE A 211 -9.06 -18.57 -9.03
C PHE A 211 -10.56 -18.30 -9.28
N PRO A 212 -10.95 -17.31 -10.12
CA PRO A 212 -10.17 -16.65 -11.17
C PRO A 212 -9.93 -15.13 -10.94
N ARG A 213 -9.06 -14.80 -9.99
CA ARG A 213 -8.65 -13.42 -9.65
C ARG A 213 -7.14 -13.33 -9.39
N GLY A 214 -6.57 -12.14 -9.50
CA GLY A 214 -5.13 -11.87 -9.44
C GLY A 214 -4.64 -10.89 -10.51
N GLN A 215 -5.40 -9.81 -10.79
CA GLN A 215 -5.13 -8.84 -11.87
C GLN A 215 -4.98 -7.39 -11.36
N LEU A 216 -4.16 -6.55 -12.00
CA LEU A 216 -4.13 -5.11 -11.68
C LEU A 216 -5.41 -4.41 -12.10
N VAL A 217 -5.95 -4.78 -13.25
CA VAL A 217 -7.19 -4.22 -13.77
C VAL A 217 -7.93 -5.33 -14.48
N GLN A 218 -9.22 -5.53 -14.21
CA GLN A 218 -10.11 -6.31 -15.05
C GLN A 218 -11.11 -5.41 -15.78
N PHE A 219 -11.28 -5.62 -17.08
CA PHE A 219 -12.34 -5.06 -17.90
C PHE A 219 -13.22 -6.23 -18.40
N GLY A 220 -14.15 -6.71 -17.60
CA GLY A 220 -15.06 -7.80 -17.96
C GLY A 220 -16.33 -7.31 -18.65
N GLU A 221 -16.55 -7.65 -19.92
CA GLU A 221 -17.71 -7.23 -20.73
C GLU A 221 -17.95 -5.70 -20.71
N SER A 222 -16.86 -4.94 -20.66
CA SER A 222 -16.72 -3.48 -20.49
C SER A 222 -15.98 -2.83 -21.70
N PRO A 223 -16.58 -2.85 -22.90
CA PRO A 223 -15.94 -2.40 -24.14
C PRO A 223 -15.69 -0.88 -24.21
N ASP A 224 -14.96 -0.42 -25.23
CA ASP A 224 -14.67 1.01 -25.52
C ASP A 224 -13.83 1.75 -24.41
N SER A 225 -13.21 1.01 -23.48
CA SER A 225 -12.50 1.49 -22.28
C SER A 225 -10.99 1.79 -22.49
N SER A 226 -10.24 2.18 -21.46
CA SER A 226 -8.77 2.32 -21.53
C SER A 226 -8.04 2.26 -20.19
N LEU A 227 -6.81 1.73 -20.19
CA LEU A 227 -5.77 1.83 -19.17
C LEU A 227 -4.51 2.47 -19.78
N ASN A 228 -3.93 3.47 -19.12
CA ASN A 228 -2.69 4.12 -19.57
C ASN A 228 -1.81 4.56 -18.39
N ASN A 229 -0.48 4.63 -18.58
CA ASN A 229 0.50 4.99 -17.55
C ASN A 229 0.32 4.14 -16.31
N PHE A 230 0.75 2.88 -16.39
CA PHE A 230 0.51 1.90 -15.33
C PHE A 230 1.78 1.19 -14.91
N TYR A 231 1.73 0.63 -13.72
CA TYR A 231 2.80 -0.20 -13.21
C TYR A 231 2.22 -1.38 -12.42
N VAL A 232 2.73 -2.60 -12.65
CA VAL A 232 2.45 -3.75 -11.79
C VAL A 232 3.74 -4.54 -11.52
N HIS A 233 3.75 -5.24 -10.41
CA HIS A 233 4.96 -5.70 -9.76
C HIS A 233 4.65 -6.98 -8.96
N ASN A 234 4.86 -8.18 -9.52
CA ASN A 234 4.41 -9.48 -8.97
C ASN A 234 5.56 -10.53 -9.00
N ASP A 235 6.08 -11.01 -7.87
CA ASP A 235 7.26 -11.89 -7.69
C ASP A 235 6.87 -13.34 -8.00
N PRO A 236 7.64 -14.45 -7.76
CA PRO A 236 7.04 -15.50 -6.90
C PRO A 236 7.37 -15.95 -5.41
N LYS A 237 7.10 -15.14 -4.38
CA LYS A 237 6.95 -15.45 -2.92
C LYS A 237 5.60 -15.24 -2.08
N VAL A 238 4.61 -14.33 -2.28
CA VAL A 238 3.31 -14.16 -1.59
C VAL A 238 2.10 -14.23 -2.57
N ALA A 239 1.99 -13.40 -3.63
CA ALA A 239 1.00 -13.41 -4.78
C ALA A 239 0.55 -14.75 -5.37
N TRP A 240 -0.74 -14.86 -5.60
CA TRP A 240 -1.39 -15.92 -6.34
C TRP A 240 -1.98 -15.12 -7.56
N THR A 241 -1.09 -14.68 -8.52
CA THR A 241 -1.40 -14.04 -9.86
C THR A 241 -1.58 -15.06 -11.03
N GLU A 242 -2.14 -14.63 -12.19
CA GLU A 242 -1.89 -15.24 -13.53
C GLU A 242 -1.65 -14.23 -14.64
N ASP A 243 -2.59 -13.39 -15.02
CA ASP A 243 -2.40 -12.48 -16.14
C ASP A 243 -2.72 -11.05 -15.73
N ASN A 244 -1.76 -10.14 -15.90
CA ASN A 244 -1.74 -8.90 -15.12
C ASN A 244 -2.83 -7.83 -15.41
N ILE A 245 -3.53 -7.83 -16.56
CA ILE A 245 -4.72 -6.97 -16.84
C ILE A 245 -6.00 -7.87 -16.90
N SER A 246 -7.15 -7.56 -17.56
CA SER A 246 -8.30 -8.49 -17.80
C SER A 246 -9.47 -7.95 -18.68
N VAL A 247 -9.22 -7.49 -19.90
CA VAL A 247 -10.18 -7.36 -21.03
C VAL A 247 -10.75 -8.71 -21.46
N TYR A 248 -11.72 -9.18 -20.67
CA TYR A 248 -12.48 -10.41 -20.85
C TYR A 248 -13.79 -10.08 -21.56
N TYR A 249 -13.95 -10.52 -22.80
CA TYR A 249 -15.07 -10.15 -23.69
C TYR A 249 -15.35 -8.63 -23.84
N SER A 250 -14.32 -7.79 -23.73
CA SER A 250 -14.38 -6.34 -23.92
C SER A 250 -13.71 -5.92 -25.22
N ASP A 251 -14.46 -5.87 -26.31
CA ASP A 251 -13.99 -5.25 -27.56
C ASP A 251 -13.58 -3.78 -27.31
N ASN A 252 -12.60 -3.27 -28.06
CA ASN A 252 -12.26 -1.84 -28.09
C ASN A 252 -11.68 -1.23 -26.78
N VAL A 253 -10.75 -1.85 -26.06
CA VAL A 253 -10.11 -1.27 -24.85
C VAL A 253 -8.63 -0.85 -25.08
N THR A 254 -8.16 0.33 -24.65
CA THR A 254 -6.70 0.62 -24.73
C THR A 254 -5.92 0.03 -23.53
N VAL A 255 -4.71 -0.50 -23.75
CA VAL A 255 -3.68 -0.62 -22.68
C VAL A 255 -2.37 -0.02 -23.19
N SER A 256 -1.80 0.97 -22.51
CA SER A 256 -0.52 1.55 -22.95
C SER A 256 0.37 2.15 -21.87
N ASN A 257 1.67 2.26 -22.18
CA ASN A 257 2.68 2.93 -21.36
C ASN A 257 2.77 2.33 -19.95
N GLY A 258 3.26 1.10 -19.83
CA GLY A 258 3.43 0.50 -18.50
C GLY A 258 4.59 -0.48 -18.40
N VAL A 259 4.93 -0.80 -17.15
CA VAL A 259 5.88 -1.87 -16.83
C VAL A 259 5.12 -2.92 -16.01
N ILE A 260 5.33 -4.18 -16.37
CA ILE A 260 4.83 -5.36 -15.68
C ILE A 260 6.09 -6.10 -15.24
N ASP A 261 6.52 -5.88 -14.01
CA ASP A 261 7.62 -6.68 -13.45
C ASP A 261 7.04 -7.92 -12.80
N GLY A 262 7.37 -9.08 -13.34
CA GLY A 262 7.09 -10.38 -12.76
C GLY A 262 5.66 -10.91 -12.92
N ASN A 263 5.59 -12.23 -13.05
CA ASN A 263 4.38 -13.03 -13.08
C ASN A 263 4.71 -14.52 -12.93
N ASN A 264 3.97 -15.24 -12.10
CA ASN A 264 4.24 -16.63 -11.69
C ASN A 264 3.73 -17.75 -12.62
N SER A 265 2.59 -17.54 -13.28
CA SER A 265 1.59 -18.62 -13.24
C SER A 265 1.87 -19.73 -14.23
N PRO A 266 1.41 -20.97 -14.00
CA PRO A 266 1.35 -21.99 -15.03
C PRO A 266 0.58 -21.52 -16.29
N SER A 267 -0.51 -20.75 -16.18
CA SER A 267 -1.29 -20.24 -17.34
C SER A 267 -1.09 -18.75 -17.66
N GLY A 268 -0.29 -18.05 -16.84
CA GLY A 268 -0.17 -16.59 -16.77
C GLY A 268 0.38 -15.79 -17.96
N GLN A 269 0.15 -14.47 -17.96
CA GLN A 269 0.58 -13.50 -18.99
C GLN A 269 0.85 -12.09 -18.40
N GLY A 270 1.34 -11.17 -19.24
CA GLY A 270 1.34 -9.74 -18.92
C GLY A 270 0.07 -9.07 -19.38
N VAL A 271 -0.21 -9.16 -20.69
CA VAL A 271 -1.46 -8.66 -21.30
C VAL A 271 -1.98 -9.67 -22.33
N ILE A 272 -3.25 -10.06 -22.27
CA ILE A 272 -3.79 -11.16 -23.10
C ILE A 272 -5.11 -10.77 -23.86
N PHE A 273 -5.81 -11.69 -24.55
CA PHE A 273 -7.19 -11.55 -25.05
C PHE A 273 -8.03 -12.82 -24.83
N GLU A 274 -9.18 -12.73 -24.16
CA GLU A 274 -10.20 -13.80 -24.11
C GLU A 274 -11.47 -13.29 -24.77
N GLY A 275 -11.74 -13.75 -26.00
CA GLY A 275 -12.94 -13.40 -26.75
C GLY A 275 -13.04 -11.95 -27.25
N SER A 276 -12.29 -11.02 -26.66
CA SER A 276 -12.21 -9.58 -26.95
C SER A 276 -11.45 -9.25 -28.25
N ASN A 277 -11.90 -8.24 -28.98
CA ASN A 277 -11.44 -7.99 -30.36
C ASN A 277 -11.01 -6.53 -30.63
N ASN A 278 -10.16 -6.38 -31.65
CA ASN A 278 -9.71 -5.11 -32.29
C ASN A 278 -8.61 -4.30 -31.55
N GLY A 279 -7.81 -4.99 -30.74
CA GLY A 279 -6.61 -4.58 -29.97
C GLY A 279 -5.53 -3.64 -30.54
N THR A 280 -4.95 -2.81 -29.64
CA THR A 280 -3.58 -2.26 -29.62
C THR A 280 -3.00 -2.04 -28.19
N ALA A 281 -2.45 -3.09 -27.56
CA ALA A 281 -1.66 -3.00 -26.33
C ALA A 281 -0.26 -2.50 -26.68
N ARG A 282 0.21 -1.38 -26.10
CA ARG A 282 1.33 -0.65 -26.72
C ARG A 282 2.27 0.12 -25.79
N ASN A 283 3.57 0.07 -26.11
CA ASN A 283 4.66 0.59 -25.29
C ASN A 283 4.55 0.03 -23.85
N ILE A 284 4.66 -1.30 -23.74
CA ILE A 284 4.56 -2.02 -22.47
C ILE A 284 5.78 -2.92 -22.36
N ASP A 285 6.49 -2.81 -21.24
CA ASP A 285 7.52 -3.77 -20.88
C ASP A 285 6.93 -4.81 -19.95
N THR A 286 7.25 -6.06 -20.23
CA THR A 286 7.15 -7.17 -19.28
C THR A 286 8.55 -7.57 -18.87
N ILE A 287 8.73 -7.91 -17.61
CA ILE A 287 9.99 -8.38 -17.03
C ILE A 287 9.62 -9.65 -16.25
N HIS A 288 10.52 -10.64 -16.15
CA HIS A 288 10.39 -11.73 -15.19
C HIS A 288 9.09 -12.58 -15.29
N MET A 289 8.52 -12.71 -16.49
CA MET A 289 7.26 -13.44 -16.68
C MET A 289 7.48 -14.96 -16.75
N GLY A 290 6.64 -15.72 -16.05
CA GLY A 290 6.66 -17.18 -15.99
C GLY A 290 6.07 -17.88 -17.19
N ASN A 291 4.75 -17.80 -17.40
CA ASN A 291 4.14 -18.49 -18.52
C ASN A 291 4.14 -17.70 -19.82
N GLY A 292 3.87 -16.40 -19.78
CA GLY A 292 3.98 -15.58 -20.98
C GLY A 292 3.95 -14.09 -20.69
N ALA A 293 4.18 -13.30 -21.74
CA ALA A 293 4.20 -11.84 -21.63
C ALA A 293 2.98 -11.22 -22.32
N PHE A 294 2.63 -11.73 -23.49
CA PHE A 294 1.53 -11.23 -24.31
C PHE A 294 0.79 -12.40 -24.95
N ALA A 295 -0.54 -12.45 -24.98
CA ALA A 295 -1.26 -13.54 -25.67
C ALA A 295 -2.59 -13.13 -26.34
N ASP A 296 -3.00 -13.77 -27.44
CA ASP A 296 -4.28 -13.47 -28.12
C ASP A 296 -5.14 -14.72 -28.37
N TYR A 297 -6.28 -14.82 -27.67
CA TYR A 297 -7.38 -15.77 -27.94
C TYR A 297 -8.66 -15.05 -28.43
N GLY A 298 -8.56 -13.77 -28.79
CA GLY A 298 -9.57 -12.95 -29.46
C GLY A 298 -9.30 -12.83 -30.97
N GLN A 299 -9.67 -11.70 -31.59
CA GLN A 299 -9.37 -11.43 -33.01
C GLN A 299 -8.99 -9.98 -33.29
N ASN A 300 -8.12 -9.79 -34.28
CA ASN A 300 -7.65 -8.48 -34.76
C ASN A 300 -6.91 -7.66 -33.69
N ASN A 301 -6.37 -8.31 -32.66
CA ASN A 301 -5.67 -7.62 -31.59
C ASN A 301 -4.21 -7.30 -31.97
N THR A 302 -3.66 -6.23 -31.41
CA THR A 302 -2.32 -5.74 -31.74
C THR A 302 -1.47 -5.58 -30.47
N PHE A 303 -0.19 -5.90 -30.58
CA PHE A 303 0.85 -5.59 -29.59
C PHE A 303 1.92 -4.71 -30.27
N ASP A 304 2.01 -3.41 -29.94
CA ASP A 304 2.93 -2.48 -30.63
C ASP A 304 3.98 -1.88 -29.71
N SER A 305 5.26 -2.01 -30.07
CA SER A 305 6.39 -1.63 -29.21
C SER A 305 6.34 -2.31 -27.83
N THR A 306 5.81 -3.53 -27.77
CA THR A 306 5.82 -4.35 -26.55
C THR A 306 7.18 -5.02 -26.35
N ARG A 307 7.65 -5.15 -25.11
CA ARG A 307 8.94 -5.76 -24.81
C ARG A 307 8.86 -6.79 -23.71
N SER A 308 9.78 -7.75 -23.73
CA SER A 308 9.89 -8.77 -22.68
C SER A 308 11.34 -8.98 -22.25
N PHE A 309 11.56 -9.01 -20.95
CA PHE A 309 12.88 -9.09 -20.33
C PHE A 309 12.92 -10.28 -19.38
N ASP A 310 14.01 -11.04 -19.44
CA ASP A 310 14.49 -11.87 -18.33
C ASP A 310 13.43 -12.86 -17.78
N ASN A 311 12.70 -13.52 -18.68
CA ASN A 311 11.57 -14.42 -18.36
C ASN A 311 12.00 -15.79 -17.77
N ILE A 312 11.14 -16.45 -16.99
CA ILE A 312 11.32 -17.85 -16.54
C ILE A 312 10.76 -18.85 -17.56
N ALA A 313 11.36 -20.05 -17.62
CA ALA A 313 10.74 -21.26 -18.21
C ALA A 313 10.75 -22.49 -17.28
N GLU A 314 11.11 -22.31 -16.01
CA GLU A 314 11.17 -23.32 -14.96
C GLU A 314 9.91 -23.29 -14.08
N ASP A 315 9.75 -24.28 -13.20
CA ASP A 315 8.72 -24.23 -12.16
C ASP A 315 8.95 -23.00 -11.30
N GLN A 316 8.07 -22.02 -11.44
CA GLN A 316 7.73 -21.23 -10.29
C GLN A 316 6.62 -22.03 -9.62
N GLY A 317 6.91 -22.62 -8.45
CA GLY A 317 6.24 -23.70 -7.69
C GLY A 317 4.71 -23.87 -7.60
N ARG A 318 3.90 -23.28 -8.49
CA ARG A 318 2.55 -23.76 -8.80
C ARG A 318 2.54 -24.95 -9.74
N GLY A 319 3.66 -25.19 -10.41
CA GLY A 319 3.75 -25.98 -11.61
C GLY A 319 4.37 -25.19 -12.75
N ASN A 320 5.36 -25.82 -13.39
CA ASN A 320 6.02 -25.37 -14.62
C ASN A 320 5.03 -24.67 -15.60
N PRO A 321 5.39 -23.49 -16.15
CA PRO A 321 4.71 -22.81 -17.25
C PRO A 321 4.08 -23.74 -18.30
N LEU A 322 2.75 -23.73 -18.40
CA LEU A 322 1.96 -24.63 -19.26
C LEU A 322 2.20 -24.38 -20.75
N SER A 323 2.50 -23.13 -21.13
CA SER A 323 2.94 -22.75 -22.48
C SER A 323 4.46 -22.83 -22.67
N ASN A 324 5.23 -23.07 -21.60
CA ASN A 324 6.69 -23.16 -21.58
C ASN A 324 7.39 -21.84 -21.97
N ALA A 325 7.04 -20.74 -21.26
CA ALA A 325 7.56 -19.38 -21.45
C ALA A 325 7.30 -18.80 -22.83
N LEU A 326 6.03 -18.69 -23.22
CA LEU A 326 5.62 -18.15 -24.52
C LEU A 326 5.51 -16.62 -24.45
N LEU A 327 6.44 -15.90 -25.08
CA LEU A 327 6.45 -14.44 -24.97
C LEU A 327 5.27 -13.77 -25.72
N TRP A 328 4.93 -14.23 -26.93
CA TRP A 328 3.75 -13.79 -27.67
C TRP A 328 2.89 -14.98 -28.14
N GLY A 329 1.81 -15.25 -27.41
CA GLY A 329 0.67 -16.03 -27.90
C GLY A 329 -0.13 -15.23 -28.93
N VAL A 330 -0.50 -15.84 -30.05
CA VAL A 330 -1.20 -15.15 -31.15
C VAL A 330 -2.30 -16.01 -31.80
N ASN A 331 -3.28 -15.35 -32.41
CA ASN A 331 -4.33 -15.93 -33.23
C ASN A 331 -4.14 -15.55 -34.72
N GLU A 332 -4.98 -16.06 -35.63
CA GLU A 332 -4.81 -15.90 -37.09
C GLU A 332 -4.80 -14.44 -37.59
N ASN A 333 -5.35 -13.50 -36.81
CA ASN A 333 -5.43 -12.07 -37.15
C ASN A 333 -4.64 -11.14 -36.20
N THR A 334 -3.83 -11.66 -35.29
CA THR A 334 -3.04 -10.81 -34.36
C THR A 334 -1.92 -10.08 -35.09
N VAL A 335 -1.65 -8.85 -34.66
CA VAL A 335 -0.50 -8.05 -35.09
C VAL A 335 0.47 -7.90 -33.91
N VAL A 336 1.76 -8.04 -34.15
CA VAL A 336 2.83 -7.71 -33.20
C VAL A 336 3.84 -6.87 -33.97
N THR A 337 4.09 -5.62 -33.58
CA THR A 337 4.98 -4.70 -34.30
C THR A 337 5.99 -4.02 -33.40
N ASN A 338 7.15 -3.65 -33.95
CA ASN A 338 8.22 -2.91 -33.26
C ASN A 338 8.68 -3.53 -31.93
N SER A 339 8.38 -4.81 -31.69
CA SER A 339 8.45 -5.44 -30.38
C SER A 339 9.79 -6.18 -30.20
N SER A 340 10.23 -6.39 -28.96
CA SER A 340 11.56 -6.96 -28.72
C SER A 340 11.70 -7.72 -27.41
N TYR A 341 12.60 -8.70 -27.36
CA TYR A 341 12.90 -9.43 -26.13
C TYR A 341 14.38 -9.51 -25.81
N GLN A 342 14.70 -9.66 -24.53
CA GLN A 342 16.03 -9.92 -23.99
C GLN A 342 15.92 -11.08 -23.00
N ASN A 343 16.91 -11.98 -22.99
CA ASN A 343 17.02 -13.07 -21.99
C ASN A 343 15.75 -13.92 -21.78
N ALA A 344 15.05 -14.26 -22.87
CA ALA A 344 13.88 -15.13 -22.81
C ALA A 344 14.20 -16.49 -22.16
N GLY A 345 13.49 -16.88 -21.10
CA GLY A 345 13.65 -18.17 -20.41
C GLY A 345 13.56 -19.40 -21.33
N ASN A 346 12.78 -19.29 -22.41
CA ASN A 346 12.80 -20.26 -23.51
C ASN A 346 13.09 -19.57 -24.86
N PRO A 347 14.37 -19.50 -25.30
CA PRO A 347 14.73 -18.92 -26.59
C PRO A 347 14.16 -19.66 -27.82
N GLY A 348 13.54 -20.83 -27.61
CA GLY A 348 12.83 -21.58 -28.64
C GLY A 348 11.34 -21.24 -28.79
N ASN A 349 10.77 -20.39 -27.92
CA ASN A 349 9.32 -20.23 -27.76
C ASN A 349 8.87 -18.75 -27.74
N ILE A 350 9.42 -17.94 -28.64
CA ILE A 350 9.17 -16.49 -28.65
C ILE A 350 7.76 -16.13 -29.12
N VAL A 351 7.27 -16.73 -30.22
CA VAL A 351 5.94 -16.44 -30.77
C VAL A 351 5.27 -17.74 -31.24
N TRP A 352 4.02 -17.98 -30.84
CA TRP A 352 3.26 -19.19 -31.17
C TRP A 352 1.75 -18.91 -31.22
N GLY A 353 1.02 -19.67 -32.03
CA GLY A 353 -0.40 -19.49 -32.24
C GLY A 353 -1.03 -20.55 -33.14
N GLU A 354 -2.35 -20.64 -33.16
CA GLU A 354 -3.08 -21.47 -34.13
C GLU A 354 -3.29 -20.72 -35.47
N GLY A 355 -2.91 -21.35 -36.58
CA GLY A 355 -3.13 -20.81 -37.93
C GLY A 355 -1.83 -20.43 -38.67
N ASN A 356 -1.94 -19.58 -39.69
CA ASN A 356 -0.79 -19.09 -40.48
C ASN A 356 -0.23 -17.78 -39.92
N ILE A 357 0.42 -17.87 -38.76
CA ILE A 357 1.21 -16.77 -38.19
C ILE A 357 2.21 -16.24 -39.23
N GLY A 358 2.40 -14.91 -39.32
CA GLY A 358 3.54 -14.30 -40.01
C GLY A 358 3.24 -13.24 -41.07
N ALA A 359 2.01 -12.71 -41.15
CA ALA A 359 1.71 -11.55 -42.01
C ALA A 359 1.97 -10.19 -41.30
N GLY A 360 1.94 -10.16 -39.97
CA GLY A 360 2.06 -8.95 -39.15
C GLY A 360 2.75 -9.19 -37.81
N ILE A 361 3.75 -10.08 -37.75
CA ILE A 361 4.58 -10.30 -36.57
C ILE A 361 6.00 -9.77 -36.86
N ASP A 362 6.45 -8.84 -36.03
CA ASP A 362 7.76 -8.19 -36.05
C ASP A 362 8.28 -8.08 -34.60
N VAL A 363 9.09 -9.07 -34.22
CA VAL A 363 9.68 -9.26 -32.88
C VAL A 363 11.18 -9.51 -33.05
N ALA A 364 12.02 -8.80 -32.31
CA ALA A 364 13.48 -8.89 -32.40
C ALA A 364 14.17 -9.18 -31.06
N GLU A 365 15.22 -9.99 -31.08
CA GLU A 365 16.14 -10.14 -29.93
C GLU A 365 16.98 -8.85 -29.76
N VAL A 366 17.03 -8.31 -28.55
CA VAL A 366 17.86 -7.16 -28.16
C VAL A 366 18.80 -7.54 -27.01
N ASN A 367 19.86 -6.75 -26.80
CA ASN A 367 20.94 -7.06 -25.86
C ASN A 367 21.44 -5.76 -25.24
N GLY A 368 21.54 -5.70 -23.90
CA GLY A 368 21.95 -4.52 -23.17
C GLY A 368 20.94 -3.36 -23.22
N GLN A 369 19.66 -3.66 -23.42
CA GLN A 369 18.59 -2.72 -23.10
C GLN A 369 18.18 -2.90 -21.65
N THR A 370 17.83 -1.80 -21.00
CA THR A 370 17.04 -1.83 -19.76
C THR A 370 15.55 -1.81 -20.11
N PRO A 371 14.70 -2.26 -19.17
CA PRO A 371 13.30 -1.84 -19.14
C PRO A 371 13.16 -0.31 -19.11
N MET A 372 11.93 0.16 -19.30
CA MET A 372 11.51 1.53 -18.99
C MET A 372 11.67 1.78 -17.49
N ALA A 373 11.91 3.04 -17.11
CA ALA A 373 11.58 3.45 -15.75
C ALA A 373 10.06 3.28 -15.58
N HIS A 374 9.66 2.58 -14.51
CA HIS A 374 8.26 2.43 -14.14
C HIS A 374 7.65 3.79 -13.78
N TYR A 375 6.33 3.87 -13.84
CA TYR A 375 5.56 4.99 -13.33
C TYR A 375 5.27 4.74 -11.85
N THR A 376 5.55 5.72 -10.98
CA THR A 376 5.13 5.71 -9.58
C THR A 376 4.10 6.81 -9.35
N ASN A 377 3.04 6.50 -8.61
CA ASN A 377 2.20 7.50 -8.00
C ASN A 377 2.98 8.28 -6.94
N ALA A 378 2.59 9.53 -6.71
CA ALA A 378 3.16 10.37 -5.67
C ALA A 378 2.00 11.00 -4.89
N PHE A 379 1.43 10.21 -3.98
CA PHE A 379 0.51 10.74 -2.97
C PHE A 379 1.24 11.86 -2.19
N SER A 380 0.59 13.01 -2.00
CA SER A 380 1.23 14.14 -1.34
C SER A 380 0.24 15.14 -0.77
N GLU A 381 0.50 15.59 0.46
CA GLU A 381 -0.31 16.61 1.11
C GLU A 381 -0.22 17.97 0.37
N GLY A 382 -1.18 18.24 -0.52
CA GLY A 382 -1.66 19.61 -0.67
C GLY A 382 -2.12 20.07 -2.05
N PHE A 383 -3.44 20.01 -2.28
CA PHE A 383 -4.07 20.75 -3.38
C PHE A 383 -4.28 22.23 -3.01
N SER A 384 -3.51 23.15 -3.62
CA SER A 384 -3.60 24.60 -3.33
C SER A 384 -4.77 25.30 -4.08
N GLY A 385 -6.00 24.83 -3.85
CA GLY A 385 -7.24 25.40 -4.42
C GLY A 385 -7.89 26.44 -3.51
N SER A 386 -8.06 27.67 -3.97
CA SER A 386 -8.73 28.72 -3.18
C SER A 386 -10.23 28.47 -3.04
N VAL A 387 -10.70 28.17 -1.83
CA VAL A 387 -12.12 27.98 -1.49
C VAL A 387 -12.95 29.23 -1.83
N PRO A 388 -14.01 29.11 -2.66
CA PRO A 388 -15.01 30.16 -2.81
C PRO A 388 -15.89 30.23 -1.56
N GLU A 389 -16.17 31.43 -1.03
CA GLU A 389 -17.15 31.60 0.05
C GLU A 389 -18.54 31.06 -0.37
N VAL A 390 -19.05 30.08 0.37
CA VAL A 390 -20.43 29.59 0.21
C VAL A 390 -21.36 30.60 0.90
N ASP A 391 -21.87 31.55 0.12
CA ASP A 391 -22.75 32.63 0.57
C ASP A 391 -24.05 32.09 1.20
N THR A 392 -24.09 32.04 2.54
CA THR A 392 -25.17 31.37 3.29
C THR A 392 -26.55 31.98 3.01
N PRO A 393 -27.54 31.20 2.53
CA PRO A 393 -28.87 31.72 2.23
C PRO A 393 -29.56 32.31 3.47
N ALA A 394 -30.07 33.53 3.35
CA ALA A 394 -30.69 34.25 4.46
C ALA A 394 -31.91 33.49 5.05
N PRO A 395 -32.11 33.49 6.38
CA PRO A 395 -33.20 32.74 7.04
C PRO A 395 -34.60 33.09 6.51
N ILE A 396 -35.40 32.04 6.29
CA ILE A 396 -36.80 32.16 5.84
C ILE A 396 -37.64 32.77 6.98
N PRO A 397 -38.45 33.82 6.74
CA PRO A 397 -39.23 34.45 7.81
C PRO A 397 -40.35 33.55 8.34
N GLU A 398 -40.46 33.43 9.67
CA GLU A 398 -41.59 32.77 10.32
C GLU A 398 -42.93 33.50 10.10
N GLY A 399 -44.02 32.73 10.15
CA GLY A 399 -45.39 33.25 9.98
C GLY A 399 -45.90 34.03 11.21
N PRO A 400 -46.81 35.00 11.03
CA PRO A 400 -47.26 35.87 12.12
C PRO A 400 -48.36 35.22 12.97
N ASP A 401 -48.06 34.87 14.22
CA ASP A 401 -49.05 34.26 15.12
C ASP A 401 -49.79 35.27 16.03
N VAL A 402 -51.00 34.86 16.41
CA VAL A 402 -52.17 35.62 16.91
C VAL A 402 -51.93 36.67 18.03
N VAL A 403 -52.56 37.85 17.89
CA VAL A 403 -52.62 38.93 18.90
C VAL A 403 -53.77 38.75 19.91
N VAL A 404 -53.46 38.83 21.22
CA VAL A 404 -54.41 39.04 22.34
C VAL A 404 -53.79 40.05 23.34
N PRO A 405 -54.55 40.99 23.97
CA PRO A 405 -53.98 42.32 24.28
C PRO A 405 -53.66 42.69 25.75
N ASP A 406 -52.79 43.70 25.86
CA ASP A 406 -52.60 44.75 26.91
C ASP A 406 -53.26 44.59 28.29
N ILE A 407 -52.43 44.62 29.34
CA ILE A 407 -52.84 44.85 30.74
C ILE A 407 -51.92 45.85 31.48
N GLY A 408 -52.00 47.14 31.12
CA GLY A 408 -51.97 48.30 32.04
C GLY A 408 -50.91 48.41 33.16
N ALA A 409 -50.02 49.41 33.05
CA ALA A 409 -48.92 49.66 33.99
C ALA A 409 -49.31 50.09 35.43
N THR A 410 -48.46 49.74 36.40
CA THR A 410 -48.37 50.31 37.78
C THR A 410 -46.90 50.30 38.28
N PRO A 411 -46.53 51.03 39.36
CA PRO A 411 -45.22 51.69 39.44
C PRO A 411 -44.11 50.99 40.25
N SER A 412 -42.88 51.51 40.08
CA SER A 412 -41.64 51.12 40.78
C SER A 412 -41.49 51.77 42.18
N PRO A 413 -40.94 51.06 43.19
CA PRO A 413 -40.52 51.61 44.48
C PRO A 413 -39.01 51.46 44.80
N GLU A 414 -38.39 52.60 45.16
CA GLU A 414 -37.32 52.84 46.15
C GLU A 414 -36.12 51.88 46.35
N GLU A 415 -34.92 52.43 46.09
CA GLU A 415 -33.59 52.09 46.65
C GLU A 415 -33.46 52.50 48.15
N PRO A 416 -32.37 52.20 48.90
CA PRO A 416 -31.22 51.28 48.67
C PRO A 416 -31.00 50.32 49.90
N PRO A 417 -29.88 49.56 50.05
CA PRO A 417 -28.56 50.10 50.42
C PRO A 417 -27.34 49.46 49.72
N VAL A 418 -26.23 50.20 49.64
CA VAL A 418 -24.95 49.72 49.09
C VAL A 418 -24.25 48.72 50.04
N VAL A 419 -23.81 47.58 49.49
CA VAL A 419 -22.84 46.65 50.09
C VAL A 419 -21.75 46.35 49.04
N ALA A 420 -20.54 45.96 49.48
CA ALA A 420 -19.31 46.00 48.69
C ALA A 420 -19.35 45.21 47.35
N GLN A 421 -18.67 45.76 46.33
CA GLN A 421 -18.37 45.07 45.08
C GLN A 421 -17.35 43.94 45.30
N PRO A 422 -17.56 42.75 44.70
CA PRO A 422 -16.47 41.90 44.24
C PRO A 422 -15.67 42.59 43.13
N SER A 423 -14.43 42.16 42.90
CA SER A 423 -13.55 42.70 41.85
C SER A 423 -14.08 42.45 40.44
N GLU A 424 -13.64 43.28 39.49
CA GLU A 424 -13.90 43.11 38.05
C GLU A 424 -13.39 41.74 37.56
N PRO A 425 -14.08 41.10 36.59
CA PRO A 425 -13.44 40.14 35.71
C PRO A 425 -12.32 40.83 34.92
N ALA A 426 -11.28 40.07 34.54
CA ALA A 426 -10.26 40.52 33.62
C ALA A 426 -10.86 40.91 32.25
N PRO A 427 -10.19 41.75 31.44
CA PRO A 427 -10.66 42.06 30.09
C PRO A 427 -10.79 40.81 29.22
N VAL A 428 -11.66 40.91 28.20
CA VAL A 428 -11.72 39.94 27.10
C VAL A 428 -10.52 40.23 26.21
N ASP A 429 -9.65 39.24 26.02
CA ASP A 429 -8.53 39.35 25.07
C ASP A 429 -9.03 39.12 23.61
N GLU A 430 -8.33 39.75 22.67
CA GLU A 430 -8.61 39.73 21.23
C GLU A 430 -8.14 38.40 20.57
N PRO A 431 -8.64 38.05 19.36
CA PRO A 431 -8.29 36.77 18.72
C PRO A 431 -6.78 36.62 18.46
N PRO A 432 -6.22 35.39 18.55
CA PRO A 432 -4.85 35.11 18.16
C PRO A 432 -4.57 35.48 16.69
N THR A 433 -3.35 35.96 16.43
CA THR A 433 -2.88 36.39 15.11
C THR A 433 -2.32 35.24 14.28
N GLU A 434 -2.29 35.43 12.95
CA GLU A 434 -1.52 34.60 12.02
C GLU A 434 -0.07 34.36 12.50
N GLY A 435 0.44 33.14 12.35
CA GLY A 435 1.86 32.82 12.48
C GLY A 435 2.34 32.49 13.89
N GLY A 436 1.91 31.34 14.43
CA GLY A 436 2.50 30.71 15.60
C GLY A 436 1.99 29.29 15.78
N ASN A 437 2.88 28.37 16.16
CA ASN A 437 2.54 26.98 16.50
C ASN A 437 1.50 26.97 17.64
N ALA A 438 0.57 26.02 17.59
CA ALA A 438 -0.37 25.81 18.68
C ALA A 438 0.29 24.92 19.76
N PRO A 439 0.31 25.33 21.04
CA PRO A 439 0.81 24.48 22.11
C PRO A 439 -0.17 23.33 22.37
N LEU A 440 0.32 22.10 22.42
CA LEU A 440 -0.50 20.94 22.78
C LEU A 440 -1.10 21.11 24.19
N THR A 441 -2.39 20.81 24.31
CA THR A 441 -3.11 20.89 25.59
C THR A 441 -2.96 19.59 26.37
N ARG A 442 -2.36 19.65 27.56
CA ARG A 442 -2.20 18.46 28.41
C ARG A 442 -3.55 17.83 28.76
N HIS A 443 -3.69 16.53 28.50
CA HIS A 443 -4.75 15.67 29.02
C HIS A 443 -4.15 14.66 30.02
N ASP A 444 -4.89 14.33 31.08
CA ASP A 444 -4.50 13.33 32.10
C ASP A 444 -5.59 12.25 32.20
N GLY A 445 -5.28 11.04 31.71
CA GLY A 445 -6.20 9.89 31.61
C GLY A 445 -6.61 9.56 30.17
N THR A 446 -7.35 8.46 30.02
CA THR A 446 -7.90 7.97 28.74
C THR A 446 -9.00 8.90 28.21
N ILE A 447 -8.90 9.28 26.94
CA ILE A 447 -10.02 9.87 26.18
C ILE A 447 -10.85 8.72 25.61
N VAL A 448 -12.07 8.54 26.10
CA VAL A 448 -13.05 7.64 25.45
C VAL A 448 -13.80 8.46 24.42
N ALA A 449 -13.69 8.10 23.15
CA ALA A 449 -14.36 8.80 22.06
C ALA A 449 -15.88 8.61 22.06
N GLN A 450 -16.59 9.46 21.31
CA GLN A 450 -17.98 9.30 20.92
C GLN A 450 -18.13 9.38 19.40
N GLU A 451 -19.27 8.89 18.89
CA GLU A 451 -19.57 8.85 17.47
C GLU A 451 -19.46 10.26 16.83
N GLY A 452 -18.57 10.46 15.85
CA GLY A 452 -18.33 11.74 15.17
C GLY A 452 -17.38 12.71 15.86
N ASP A 453 -16.60 12.30 16.87
CA ASP A 453 -15.68 13.18 17.60
C ASP A 453 -14.44 13.59 16.78
N VAL A 454 -13.85 14.75 17.12
CA VAL A 454 -12.53 15.18 16.63
C VAL A 454 -11.62 15.47 17.83
N ILE A 455 -10.70 14.55 18.12
CA ILE A 455 -9.78 14.58 19.26
C ILE A 455 -8.45 15.18 18.79
N ARG A 456 -8.12 16.41 19.21
CA ARG A 456 -6.95 17.09 18.65
C ARG A 456 -6.22 18.09 19.53
N ASP A 457 -5.00 18.41 19.10
CA ASP A 457 -4.10 19.38 19.68
C ASP A 457 -3.78 19.06 21.16
N MET A 458 -3.57 17.77 21.48
CA MET A 458 -3.44 17.26 22.86
C MET A 458 -2.10 16.60 23.17
N ASP A 459 -1.71 16.68 24.44
CA ASP A 459 -0.54 15.99 25.04
C ASP A 459 -1.06 15.06 26.15
N ILE A 460 -1.36 13.81 25.81
CA ILE A 460 -2.12 12.86 26.63
C ILE A 460 -1.17 12.02 27.50
N TYR A 461 -1.49 11.85 28.79
CA TYR A 461 -0.73 11.02 29.72
C TYR A 461 -1.65 10.00 30.40
N VAL A 462 -1.33 8.71 30.29
CA VAL A 462 -2.15 7.63 30.87
C VAL A 462 -1.32 6.62 31.67
N ASP A 463 -1.72 6.39 32.92
CA ASP A 463 -1.05 5.49 33.87
C ASP A 463 -1.45 4.00 33.70
N SER A 464 -2.55 3.70 33.01
CA SER A 464 -3.13 2.36 32.82
C SER A 464 -4.24 2.38 31.78
N GLY A 465 -4.28 1.40 30.88
CA GLY A 465 -5.19 1.39 29.72
C GLY A 465 -4.70 2.29 28.57
N PRO A 466 -5.49 2.41 27.48
CA PRO A 466 -5.10 3.19 26.31
C PRO A 466 -5.19 4.71 26.54
N GLY A 467 -4.44 5.49 25.76
CA GLY A 467 -4.48 6.97 25.79
C GLY A 467 -5.73 7.53 25.15
N ILE A 468 -6.10 6.99 23.99
CA ILE A 468 -7.41 7.18 23.34
C ILE A 468 -8.05 5.80 23.18
N ASP A 469 -9.30 5.66 23.60
CA ASP A 469 -10.06 4.40 23.60
C ASP A 469 -11.33 4.52 22.77
N ILE A 470 -11.43 3.67 21.74
CA ILE A 470 -12.49 3.73 20.76
C ILE A 470 -13.03 2.32 20.58
N ASP A 471 -14.23 2.12 21.12
CA ASP A 471 -14.83 0.83 21.48
C ASP A 471 -16.31 0.86 21.04
N ARG A 472 -16.57 0.39 19.81
CA ARG A 472 -17.91 0.38 19.17
C ARG A 472 -18.52 1.79 19.06
N VAL A 473 -17.72 2.74 18.57
CA VAL A 473 -18.16 4.10 18.23
C VAL A 473 -17.40 4.66 17.03
N ASP A 474 -18.16 5.35 16.18
CA ASP A 474 -17.78 5.55 14.80
C ASP A 474 -17.49 7.05 14.47
N ASN A 475 -17.08 7.38 13.25
CA ASN A 475 -16.59 8.65 12.70
C ASN A 475 -15.60 9.48 13.56
N VAL A 476 -14.55 8.88 14.15
CA VAL A 476 -13.74 9.56 15.22
C VAL A 476 -12.35 10.11 14.81
N THR A 477 -12.23 11.32 14.26
CA THR A 477 -10.90 11.86 13.91
C THR A 477 -9.95 12.08 15.11
N VAL A 478 -8.70 11.55 15.10
CA VAL A 478 -7.58 12.03 15.94
C VAL A 478 -6.52 12.73 15.08
N GLU A 479 -6.21 13.98 15.41
CA GLU A 479 -5.19 14.77 14.69
C GLU A 479 -4.31 15.60 15.64
N ASN A 480 -3.01 15.74 15.36
CA ASN A 480 -2.06 16.53 16.17
C ASN A 480 -2.01 16.11 17.66
N VAL A 481 -1.72 14.84 17.95
CA VAL A 481 -1.73 14.33 19.33
C VAL A 481 -0.41 13.65 19.71
N ARG A 482 0.14 14.03 20.86
CA ARG A 482 1.19 13.23 21.52
C ARG A 482 0.59 12.39 22.65
N ILE A 483 1.04 11.15 22.81
CA ILE A 483 0.55 10.22 23.83
C ILE A 483 1.70 9.58 24.59
N HIS A 484 1.68 9.72 25.92
CA HIS A 484 2.57 9.07 26.86
C HIS A 484 1.78 8.01 27.65
N PHE A 485 1.94 6.73 27.29
CA PHE A 485 1.27 5.62 27.98
C PHE A 485 2.26 4.77 28.79
N ASN A 486 1.77 4.11 29.84
CA ASN A 486 2.60 3.36 30.78
C ASN A 486 2.25 1.86 30.79
N GLY A 487 2.86 1.09 29.89
CA GLY A 487 2.71 -0.38 29.87
C GLY A 487 3.11 -1.07 31.20
N ASN A 488 3.97 -0.46 32.02
CA ASN A 488 4.37 -1.04 33.31
C ASN A 488 3.24 -1.06 34.36
N GLY A 489 2.09 -0.43 34.08
CA GLY A 489 0.97 -0.26 35.00
C GLY A 489 0.23 -1.54 35.40
N GLY A 490 0.18 -2.57 34.54
CA GLY A 490 -0.70 -3.73 34.76
C GLY A 490 -0.33 -5.02 34.02
N THR A 491 -1.35 -5.87 33.87
CA THR A 491 -1.40 -7.01 32.93
C THR A 491 -2.71 -6.90 32.13
N GLU A 492 -3.01 -5.66 31.74
CA GLU A 492 -4.21 -5.22 31.03
C GLU A 492 -3.69 -4.49 29.79
N GLU A 493 -4.38 -4.61 28.64
CA GLU A 493 -3.94 -4.05 27.37
C GLU A 493 -3.61 -2.55 27.49
N GLY A 494 -2.46 -2.15 26.94
CA GLY A 494 -2.01 -0.76 26.90
C GLY A 494 -1.76 -0.35 25.45
N ALA A 495 -2.21 0.84 25.07
CA ALA A 495 -1.88 1.41 23.78
C ALA A 495 -1.75 2.94 23.84
N GLY A 496 -1.08 3.54 22.86
CA GLY A 496 -1.26 4.97 22.60
C GLY A 496 -2.71 5.24 22.20
N ILE A 497 -3.14 4.60 21.12
CA ILE A 497 -4.54 4.59 20.65
C ILE A 497 -5.01 3.14 20.55
N ARG A 498 -6.20 2.84 21.07
CA ARG A 498 -6.87 1.56 20.87
C ARG A 498 -8.16 1.75 20.08
N VAL A 499 -8.31 0.92 19.06
CA VAL A 499 -9.53 0.75 18.27
C VAL A 499 -10.01 -0.69 18.42
N MET A 500 -11.29 -0.86 18.74
CA MET A 500 -11.95 -2.14 19.01
C MET A 500 -13.39 -2.09 18.50
N ASP A 501 -13.76 -3.03 17.62
CA ASP A 501 -15.07 -3.08 16.97
C ASP A 501 -15.43 -1.68 16.40
N GLY A 502 -14.49 -1.05 15.69
CA GLY A 502 -14.50 0.38 15.41
C GLY A 502 -13.82 0.69 14.10
N ASP A 503 -14.51 0.33 13.03
CA ASP A 503 -14.27 0.65 11.63
C ASP A 503 -14.03 2.17 11.42
N ASN A 504 -12.92 2.78 11.94
CA ASN A 504 -12.74 4.22 12.32
C ASN A 504 -11.69 4.57 13.37
N VAL A 505 -11.86 5.73 14.02
CA VAL A 505 -10.75 6.59 14.51
C VAL A 505 -10.00 7.26 13.36
N ASP A 506 -9.53 8.51 13.38
CA ASP A 506 -8.42 8.96 12.50
C ASP A 506 -7.14 8.97 13.30
N ILE A 507 -5.98 8.74 12.70
CA ILE A 507 -4.71 8.85 13.39
C ILE A 507 -3.72 9.55 12.46
N GLN A 508 -3.79 10.88 12.43
CA GLN A 508 -2.86 11.72 11.67
C GLN A 508 -2.01 12.64 12.55
N ASN A 509 -0.72 12.77 12.23
CA ASN A 509 0.25 13.60 12.99
C ASN A 509 0.30 13.23 14.49
N VAL A 510 0.72 11.99 14.79
CA VAL A 510 0.69 11.41 16.15
C VAL A 510 2.05 10.87 16.62
N GLU A 511 2.46 11.25 17.84
CA GLU A 511 3.73 10.82 18.45
C GLU A 511 3.44 10.02 19.73
N VAL A 512 3.85 8.74 19.81
CA VAL A 512 3.52 7.84 20.93
C VAL A 512 4.76 7.33 21.65
N PHE A 513 4.76 7.48 22.98
CA PHE A 513 5.80 7.01 23.89
C PHE A 513 5.26 5.95 24.86
N ASN A 514 5.88 4.77 24.89
CA ASN A 514 5.72 3.81 25.98
C ASN A 514 6.68 4.15 27.14
N GLU A 515 6.30 5.11 27.98
CA GLU A 515 7.01 5.48 29.23
C GLU A 515 7.14 4.30 30.22
N GLY A 516 6.42 3.21 29.98
CA GLY A 516 6.49 1.97 30.75
C GLY A 516 7.64 1.03 30.39
N ALA A 517 8.33 1.25 29.28
CA ALA A 517 9.27 0.29 28.71
C ALA A 517 10.50 -0.05 29.60
N PRO A 518 11.11 -1.24 29.44
CA PRO A 518 12.37 -1.59 30.09
C PRO A 518 13.56 -0.85 29.45
N GLU A 519 14.58 -0.51 30.26
CA GLU A 519 15.82 0.16 29.80
C GLU A 519 16.50 -0.59 28.63
N THR A 520 16.45 -1.91 28.61
CA THR A 520 16.88 -2.77 27.49
C THR A 520 16.04 -4.04 27.41
N GLY A 521 15.84 -4.54 26.19
CA GLY A 521 15.21 -5.84 25.90
C GLY A 521 13.68 -5.85 25.98
N ALA A 522 13.13 -7.08 26.04
CA ALA A 522 11.70 -7.34 25.85
C ALA A 522 10.79 -6.73 26.91
N GLU A 523 9.66 -6.20 26.44
CA GLU A 523 8.48 -5.88 27.24
C GLU A 523 7.90 -7.10 27.98
N ARG A 524 7.07 -6.84 29.00
CA ARG A 524 6.50 -7.90 29.86
C ARG A 524 5.34 -8.65 29.24
N THR A 525 4.66 -8.04 28.28
CA THR A 525 3.48 -8.56 27.59
C THR A 525 3.54 -8.10 26.13
N PRO A 526 3.03 -8.88 25.16
CA PRO A 526 2.96 -8.43 23.77
C PRO A 526 2.09 -7.17 23.62
N ASP A 527 1.11 -6.99 24.51
CA ASP A 527 -0.01 -6.05 24.34
C ASP A 527 0.24 -4.60 24.80
N HIS A 528 1.39 -4.04 24.41
CA HIS A 528 1.76 -2.63 24.60
C HIS A 528 2.01 -1.95 23.25
N TYR A 529 0.93 -1.62 22.54
CA TYR A 529 0.98 -1.18 21.15
C TYR A 529 1.10 0.35 21.04
N GLY A 530 1.70 0.89 19.97
CA GLY A 530 1.58 2.32 19.71
C GLY A 530 0.16 2.66 19.29
N ILE A 531 -0.32 1.94 18.27
CA ILE A 531 -1.72 1.81 17.90
C ILE A 531 -2.07 0.33 17.95
N SER A 532 -3.13 -0.01 18.67
CA SER A 532 -3.76 -1.33 18.61
C SER A 532 -5.08 -1.19 17.89
N ALA A 533 -5.29 -1.99 16.87
CA ALA A 533 -6.58 -2.08 16.22
C ALA A 533 -7.00 -3.53 16.03
N PHE A 534 -8.26 -3.83 16.39
CA PHE A 534 -8.84 -5.16 16.31
C PHE A 534 -10.33 -5.09 15.97
N GLU A 535 -10.80 -5.75 14.88
CA GLU A 535 -12.14 -5.55 14.31
C GLU A 535 -12.35 -4.02 14.15
N ALA A 536 -11.54 -3.40 13.29
CA ALA A 536 -11.41 -1.94 13.21
C ALA A 536 -11.11 -1.30 11.84
N ASP A 537 -10.65 -2.03 10.81
CA ASP A 537 -11.07 -1.95 9.37
C ASP A 537 -11.19 -0.62 8.58
N ASP A 538 -10.58 -0.38 7.36
CA ASP A 538 -10.21 0.85 6.48
C ASP A 538 -9.29 2.23 6.76
N LEU A 539 -8.27 2.78 7.56
CA LEU A 539 -6.89 2.52 8.18
C LEU A 539 -5.76 3.54 7.81
N SER A 540 -5.97 4.85 7.61
CA SER A 540 -4.92 5.89 7.86
C SER A 540 -4.23 5.74 9.21
N VAL A 541 -2.94 5.45 9.17
CA VAL A 541 -2.02 6.05 10.12
C VAL A 541 -1.10 6.92 9.27
N THR A 542 -1.35 8.22 9.24
CA THR A 542 -0.57 9.16 8.41
C THR A 542 0.32 10.03 9.29
N ASN A 543 1.63 10.02 9.05
CA ASN A 543 2.61 10.80 9.83
C ASN A 543 2.52 10.45 11.34
N ALA A 544 2.93 9.23 11.70
CA ALA A 544 2.95 8.81 13.10
C ALA A 544 4.26 8.12 13.49
N THR A 545 4.67 8.33 14.75
CA THR A 545 5.98 7.89 15.26
C THR A 545 5.84 7.18 16.61
N PHE A 546 6.50 6.04 16.74
CA PHE A 546 6.38 5.13 17.88
C PHE A 546 7.73 4.92 18.58
N HIS A 547 7.76 5.12 19.90
CA HIS A 547 8.93 4.95 20.74
C HIS A 547 8.69 3.87 21.80
N ASP A 548 9.58 2.88 21.84
CA ASP A 548 9.66 1.83 22.88
C ASP A 548 8.40 0.93 23.04
N THR A 549 7.53 0.92 22.04
CA THR A 549 6.32 0.08 21.97
C THR A 549 6.66 -1.41 21.74
N SER A 550 5.81 -2.33 22.21
CA SER A 550 5.95 -3.76 21.88
C SER A 550 5.85 -4.00 20.37
N THR A 551 4.86 -3.36 19.74
CA THR A 551 4.74 -3.21 18.29
C THR A 551 4.21 -1.79 18.02
N GLY A 552 4.73 -1.11 16.99
CA GLY A 552 4.34 0.28 16.66
C GLY A 552 2.86 0.39 16.29
N VAL A 553 2.45 -0.27 15.21
CA VAL A 553 1.04 -0.50 14.89
C VAL A 553 0.77 -1.99 14.79
N LEU A 554 -0.21 -2.49 15.54
CA LEU A 554 -0.84 -3.78 15.32
C LEU A 554 -2.23 -3.53 14.71
N ILE A 555 -2.44 -4.09 13.54
CA ILE A 555 -3.75 -4.23 12.90
C ILE A 555 -4.06 -5.72 12.90
N GLN A 556 -5.20 -6.14 13.47
CA GLN A 556 -5.45 -7.56 13.65
C GLN A 556 -6.94 -7.92 13.58
N TYR A 557 -7.33 -8.65 12.53
CA TYR A 557 -8.74 -8.77 12.15
C TYR A 557 -9.40 -7.40 12.00
N SER A 558 -8.69 -6.38 11.51
CA SER A 558 -9.17 -5.01 11.37
C SER A 558 -9.18 -4.51 9.92
N PRO A 559 -10.00 -5.04 8.97
CA PRO A 559 -8.99 -5.14 7.39
C PRO A 559 -8.83 -3.67 6.83
N GLY A 560 -7.64 -3.05 6.85
CA GLY A 560 -7.39 -1.76 6.15
C GLY A 560 -5.98 -1.18 6.06
N ALA A 561 -5.53 -0.52 7.12
CA ALA A 561 -4.21 0.12 7.33
C ALA A 561 -3.36 0.68 6.15
N GLU A 562 -3.31 2.01 6.11
CA GLU A 562 -2.61 2.95 5.25
C GLU A 562 -1.65 3.66 6.14
N LEU A 563 -0.56 2.96 6.35
CA LEU A 563 0.52 3.39 7.17
C LEU A 563 1.44 4.21 6.26
N GLU A 564 1.20 5.51 6.17
CA GLU A 564 2.05 6.43 5.42
C GLU A 564 2.84 7.33 6.37
N ASN A 565 4.12 7.59 6.07
CA ASN A 565 4.96 8.45 6.91
C ASN A 565 5.09 7.88 8.34
N ILE A 566 5.31 6.57 8.45
CA ILE A 566 5.35 5.85 9.73
C ILE A 566 6.78 5.62 10.22
N GLU A 567 7.01 5.94 11.49
CA GLU A 567 8.32 5.79 12.13
C GLU A 567 8.32 4.94 13.39
N GLY A 568 9.37 4.12 13.56
CA GLY A 568 9.57 3.27 14.73
C GLY A 568 10.97 3.41 15.29
N TYR A 569 11.07 3.61 16.60
CA TYR A 569 12.33 3.67 17.33
C TYR A 569 12.35 2.65 18.49
N ASP A 570 13.30 1.72 18.42
CA ASP A 570 13.57 0.67 19.41
C ASP A 570 12.32 -0.16 19.80
N MET A 571 11.78 -0.95 18.87
CA MET A 571 10.63 -1.84 19.13
C MET A 571 10.97 -2.92 20.17
N ARG A 572 10.07 -3.21 21.12
CA ARG A 572 10.37 -3.95 22.37
C ARG A 572 9.61 -5.27 22.57
N GLY A 573 8.81 -5.72 21.61
CA GLY A 573 7.85 -6.79 21.86
C GLY A 573 8.45 -8.13 22.32
N PRO A 574 7.84 -8.83 23.28
CA PRO A 574 8.10 -10.25 23.46
C PRO A 574 7.39 -11.05 22.36
N PHE A 575 8.05 -12.10 21.84
CA PHE A 575 7.51 -13.00 20.81
C PHE A 575 6.02 -13.35 21.04
N PRO A 576 5.14 -13.18 20.03
CA PRO A 576 5.45 -12.92 18.61
C PRO A 576 5.56 -11.42 18.22
N ARG A 577 5.54 -10.49 19.18
CA ARG A 577 5.61 -9.04 18.89
C ARG A 577 7.06 -8.54 18.83
N GLY A 578 7.23 -7.36 18.25
CA GLY A 578 8.53 -6.68 18.07
C GLY A 578 8.65 -5.89 16.76
N GLN A 579 7.54 -5.65 16.06
CA GLN A 579 7.47 -5.01 14.76
C GLN A 579 7.29 -3.48 14.86
N LEU A 580 7.69 -2.72 13.85
CA LEU A 580 7.10 -1.39 13.60
C LEU A 580 5.64 -1.56 13.18
N VAL A 581 5.37 -2.40 12.18
CA VAL A 581 3.99 -2.78 11.83
C VAL A 581 3.83 -4.29 11.85
N GLN A 582 2.81 -4.76 12.56
CA GLN A 582 2.24 -6.07 12.30
C GLN A 582 0.83 -5.95 11.74
N MET A 583 0.69 -6.51 10.56
CA MET A 583 -0.54 -6.77 9.82
C MET A 583 -0.85 -8.22 10.21
N GLY A 584 -2.03 -8.50 10.79
CA GLY A 584 -2.19 -9.61 11.74
C GLY A 584 -3.51 -10.37 11.65
N GLN A 585 -3.63 -11.32 10.73
CA GLN A 585 -4.93 -11.66 10.14
C GLN A 585 -5.52 -10.45 9.42
N SER A 586 -4.66 -9.84 8.58
CA SER A 586 -4.97 -8.57 7.94
C SER A 586 -4.47 -8.47 6.46
N PRO A 587 -5.20 -9.00 5.44
CA PRO A 587 -4.98 -8.65 3.47
C PRO A 587 -4.30 -7.28 3.05
N ASP A 588 -4.84 -6.57 2.03
CA ASP A 588 -4.56 -5.30 1.29
C ASP A 588 -3.35 -4.38 1.61
N SER A 589 -2.86 -4.39 2.84
CA SER A 589 -2.19 -3.31 3.60
C SER A 589 -1.18 -2.41 2.91
N SER A 590 -1.08 -1.15 3.35
CA SER A 590 0.16 -0.39 3.14
C SER A 590 1.09 -0.56 4.29
N LEU A 591 2.36 -0.49 3.96
CA LEU A 591 3.23 0.47 4.63
C LEU A 591 3.97 1.27 3.56
N ASN A 592 3.65 2.55 3.39
CA ASN A 592 4.31 3.46 2.43
C ASN A 592 5.15 4.52 3.19
N ASN A 593 6.22 5.01 2.57
CA ASN A 593 7.07 6.11 3.09
C ASN A 593 7.47 5.96 4.57
N PHE A 594 8.09 4.84 4.96
CA PHE A 594 8.32 4.50 6.38
C PHE A 594 9.80 4.43 6.81
N TYR A 595 10.06 4.52 8.11
CA TYR A 595 11.40 4.33 8.69
C TYR A 595 11.37 3.60 10.04
N VAL A 596 12.16 2.54 10.21
CA VAL A 596 12.41 1.96 11.54
C VAL A 596 13.90 1.97 11.87
N HIS A 597 14.23 2.32 13.11
CA HIS A 597 15.57 2.21 13.69
C HIS A 597 15.55 1.42 15.00
N ASN A 598 16.42 0.42 15.14
CA ASN A 598 16.55 -0.41 16.33
C ASN A 598 18.03 -0.58 16.72
N ASP A 599 18.46 -0.03 17.87
CA ASP A 599 19.78 -0.36 18.43
C ASP A 599 19.72 -1.81 18.96
N PRO A 600 20.56 -2.73 18.45
CA PRO A 600 20.53 -4.14 18.84
C PRO A 600 20.85 -4.39 20.33
N ASN A 601 21.38 -3.39 21.06
CA ASN A 601 21.61 -3.44 22.51
C ASN A 601 20.38 -3.04 23.34
N VAL A 602 19.38 -2.39 22.73
CA VAL A 602 18.25 -1.72 23.37
C VAL A 602 16.94 -2.39 22.96
N ALA A 603 16.68 -2.42 21.65
CA ALA A 603 15.50 -3.01 21.04
C ALA A 603 15.39 -4.52 21.29
N TRP A 604 14.19 -5.04 21.04
CA TRP A 604 13.88 -6.45 21.04
C TRP A 604 12.85 -6.74 19.94
N THR A 605 13.30 -6.70 18.69
CA THR A 605 12.44 -6.91 17.52
C THR A 605 11.94 -8.36 17.44
N GLU A 606 10.95 -8.66 16.61
CA GLU A 606 10.97 -9.95 15.92
C GLU A 606 11.29 -9.63 14.48
N ASP A 607 10.32 -9.70 13.59
CA ASP A 607 10.35 -9.01 12.30
C ASP A 607 10.17 -7.50 12.50
N ASN A 608 10.59 -6.69 11.52
CA ASN A 608 10.30 -5.25 11.57
C ASN A 608 8.94 -4.92 10.95
N ILE A 609 8.64 -5.46 9.78
CA ILE A 609 7.31 -5.47 9.19
C ILE A 609 6.89 -6.94 9.09
N SER A 610 5.85 -7.35 9.83
CA SER A 610 5.27 -8.70 9.74
C SER A 610 3.91 -8.65 9.10
N VAL A 611 3.73 -9.54 8.14
CA VAL A 611 2.56 -9.62 7.29
C VAL A 611 1.81 -10.93 7.59
N TYR A 612 1.53 -11.11 8.88
CA TYR A 612 1.12 -12.36 9.50
C TYR A 612 -0.36 -12.65 9.29
N TYR A 613 -0.69 -13.85 8.81
CA TYR A 613 -1.99 -14.14 8.22
C TYR A 613 -2.63 -12.99 7.41
N SER A 614 -1.80 -12.19 6.74
CA SER A 614 -2.16 -11.09 5.85
C SER A 614 -1.76 -11.37 4.41
N ASP A 615 -2.69 -11.62 3.47
CA ASP A 615 -2.35 -11.33 2.07
C ASP A 615 -2.39 -9.81 1.85
N ASN A 616 -2.89 -9.39 0.70
CA ASN A 616 -3.15 -8.10 0.15
C ASN A 616 -2.16 -6.88 0.42
N VAL A 617 -1.13 -6.98 1.27
CA VAL A 617 -0.05 -5.99 1.59
C VAL A 617 1.02 -5.55 0.56
N THR A 618 1.14 -4.26 0.28
CA THR A 618 2.41 -3.61 -0.11
C THR A 618 3.20 -3.09 1.09
N VAL A 619 4.51 -3.31 1.08
CA VAL A 619 5.47 -2.50 1.84
C VAL A 619 6.36 -1.67 0.89
N SER A 620 6.15 -0.36 0.77
CA SER A 620 6.85 0.51 -0.20
C SER A 620 7.61 1.71 0.38
N ASN A 621 8.65 2.15 -0.35
CA ASN A 621 9.37 3.42 -0.16
C ASN A 621 9.98 3.67 1.24
N GLY A 622 10.37 2.63 1.97
CA GLY A 622 10.86 2.76 3.34
C GLY A 622 12.28 2.29 3.62
N VAL A 623 12.74 2.58 4.84
CA VAL A 623 14.07 2.22 5.35
C VAL A 623 13.95 1.44 6.66
N ILE A 624 14.69 0.35 6.78
CA ILE A 624 14.73 -0.54 7.93
C ILE A 624 16.17 -0.62 8.41
N ASP A 625 16.49 0.01 9.54
CA ASP A 625 17.82 0.04 10.13
C ASP A 625 17.87 -0.73 11.46
N GLY A 626 18.35 -1.97 11.38
CA GLY A 626 18.54 -2.85 12.54
C GLY A 626 17.40 -3.83 12.79
N ASN A 627 17.79 -5.07 13.03
CA ASN A 627 16.95 -6.14 13.58
C ASN A 627 17.86 -7.05 14.42
N ASN A 628 17.47 -7.41 15.65
CA ASN A 628 18.27 -8.26 16.53
C ASN A 628 17.63 -9.64 16.84
N SER A 629 16.53 -10.00 16.18
CA SER A 629 15.94 -11.33 16.30
C SER A 629 16.76 -12.40 15.56
N PRO A 630 16.96 -13.59 16.16
CA PRO A 630 17.49 -14.75 15.45
C PRO A 630 16.55 -15.28 14.35
N SER A 631 15.24 -15.02 14.45
CA SER A 631 14.20 -15.50 13.52
C SER A 631 13.70 -14.43 12.55
N GLY A 632 13.72 -13.17 12.97
CA GLY A 632 13.02 -12.08 12.28
C GLY A 632 13.68 -11.56 11.01
N GLN A 633 12.94 -10.71 10.30
CA GLN A 633 13.28 -10.12 9.01
C GLN A 633 13.12 -8.60 8.99
N GLY A 634 13.44 -7.97 7.85
CA GLY A 634 13.06 -6.59 7.58
C GLY A 634 11.58 -6.54 7.23
N VAL A 635 11.22 -7.16 6.11
CA VAL A 635 9.85 -7.54 5.80
C VAL A 635 9.76 -9.08 5.78
N ILE A 636 8.79 -9.64 6.51
CA ILE A 636 8.42 -11.05 6.44
C ILE A 636 6.99 -11.21 5.95
N PHE A 637 6.77 -12.32 5.27
CA PHE A 637 5.48 -12.95 5.09
C PHE A 637 5.69 -14.50 5.30
N GLU A 638 4.78 -15.23 5.97
CA GLU A 638 5.02 -16.51 6.73
C GLU A 638 4.03 -17.76 6.61
N GLY A 639 3.20 -17.87 5.56
CA GLY A 639 1.99 -18.70 5.17
C GLY A 639 0.58 -18.26 4.42
N SER A 640 0.00 -17.18 3.69
CA SER A 640 -0.07 -15.67 3.16
C SER A 640 0.20 -15.27 1.77
N ASN A 641 -0.88 -14.81 1.24
CA ASN A 641 -1.41 -15.74 0.34
C ASN A 641 -1.51 -14.96 -0.99
N ASN A 642 -1.02 -13.68 -1.04
CA ASN A 642 -0.82 -12.91 -2.27
C ASN A 642 0.21 -11.62 -2.58
N GLY A 643 1.29 -11.02 -1.97
CA GLY A 643 2.06 -9.80 -2.52
C GLY A 643 3.32 -8.95 -1.96
N THR A 644 3.44 -7.60 -2.14
CA THR A 644 4.65 -6.73 -2.46
C THR A 644 5.62 -6.21 -1.38
N VAL A 645 6.88 -5.94 -1.82
CA VAL A 645 7.81 -4.92 -1.24
C VAL A 645 8.57 -4.05 -2.29
N ARG A 646 8.15 -2.80 -2.58
CA ARG A 646 8.88 -1.90 -3.53
C ARG A 646 9.84 -0.94 -2.83
N ASN A 647 11.06 -0.79 -3.38
CA ASN A 647 11.95 0.34 -3.04
C ASN A 647 12.16 0.46 -1.52
N VAL A 648 12.41 -0.67 -0.87
CA VAL A 648 12.71 -0.74 0.57
C VAL A 648 14.18 -1.05 0.77
N ASP A 649 14.80 -0.29 1.67
CA ASP A 649 16.20 -0.48 2.06
C ASP A 649 16.25 -1.12 3.44
N THR A 650 17.02 -2.20 3.56
CA THR A 650 17.34 -2.86 4.82
C THR A 650 18.81 -2.66 5.15
N ILE A 651 19.10 -2.41 6.43
CA ILE A 651 20.42 -2.06 6.93
C ILE A 651 20.64 -2.81 8.25
N HIS A 652 21.85 -3.33 8.48
CA HIS A 652 22.26 -3.98 9.74
C HIS A 652 21.35 -5.14 10.20
N MET A 653 20.76 -5.88 9.26
CA MET A 653 19.82 -6.96 9.58
C MET A 653 20.50 -8.16 10.24
N GLY A 654 19.91 -8.65 11.34
CA GLY A 654 20.47 -9.72 12.17
C GLY A 654 20.12 -11.15 11.77
N ASN A 655 19.14 -11.36 10.89
CA ASN A 655 18.82 -12.71 10.41
C ASN A 655 18.41 -12.74 8.94
N GLY A 656 17.50 -11.87 8.50
CA GLY A 656 17.34 -11.63 7.08
C GLY A 656 16.71 -10.28 6.80
N ALA A 657 16.70 -9.91 5.52
CA ALA A 657 16.15 -8.63 5.08
C ALA A 657 14.71 -8.78 4.58
N PHE A 658 14.47 -9.80 3.77
CA PHE A 658 13.28 -9.92 2.94
C PHE A 658 12.91 -11.40 2.81
N ALA A 659 12.10 -11.93 3.73
CA ALA A 659 11.80 -13.36 3.74
C ALA A 659 10.33 -13.70 3.58
N ASP A 660 10.17 -14.98 3.28
CA ASP A 660 8.99 -15.56 2.70
C ASP A 660 8.93 -17.05 3.05
N TYR A 661 7.71 -17.52 3.32
CA TYR A 661 7.30 -18.91 3.43
C TYR A 661 6.02 -19.24 2.63
N GLY A 662 5.92 -18.80 1.36
CA GLY A 662 4.83 -19.12 0.41
C GLY A 662 5.14 -18.72 -1.03
N GLN A 663 4.19 -18.33 -1.90
CA GLN A 663 4.58 -17.97 -3.30
C GLN A 663 3.81 -16.82 -3.99
N ASN A 664 4.53 -15.91 -4.71
CA ASN A 664 4.25 -14.57 -5.38
C ASN A 664 5.03 -13.14 -5.01
N ASN A 665 5.90 -12.78 -3.96
CA ASN A 665 6.12 -11.54 -3.04
C ASN A 665 6.96 -10.35 -3.64
N THR A 666 6.47 -9.25 -4.21
CA THR A 666 7.42 -8.47 -5.06
C THR A 666 8.39 -7.53 -4.40
N PHE A 667 9.60 -8.05 -4.15
CA PHE A 667 10.79 -7.28 -3.82
C PHE A 667 11.34 -6.56 -5.08
N ASP A 668 10.83 -5.36 -5.41
CA ASP A 668 11.51 -4.49 -6.41
C ASP A 668 12.54 -3.66 -5.73
N PHE A 669 13.64 -3.44 -6.44
CA PHE A 669 14.52 -2.31 -6.19
C PHE A 669 14.94 -2.28 -4.71
N THR A 670 14.86 -3.45 -4.07
CA THR A 670 15.04 -3.66 -2.65
C THR A 670 16.51 -3.79 -2.41
N ARG A 671 16.96 -3.14 -1.35
CA ARG A 671 18.38 -3.01 -1.09
C ARG A 671 18.71 -3.53 0.28
N SER A 672 19.87 -4.16 0.41
CA SER A 672 20.33 -4.68 1.68
C SER A 672 21.79 -4.33 1.93
N PHE A 673 22.05 -3.69 3.07
CA PHE A 673 23.30 -3.00 3.37
C PHE A 673 23.87 -3.46 4.72
N ASP A 674 25.16 -3.83 4.74
CA ASP A 674 25.95 -3.94 5.97
C ASP A 674 25.38 -4.91 7.04
N ASN A 675 24.70 -5.98 6.60
CA ASN A 675 24.01 -6.96 7.46
C ASN A 675 24.95 -7.83 8.32
N ILE A 676 24.37 -8.42 9.38
CA ILE A 676 25.12 -8.98 10.52
C ILE A 676 24.87 -10.49 10.65
N ALA A 677 25.93 -11.30 10.48
CA ALA A 677 25.87 -12.77 10.51
C ALA A 677 26.41 -13.39 11.81
N SER A 678 26.09 -12.80 12.96
CA SER A 678 26.58 -13.24 14.28
C SER A 678 25.65 -12.83 15.41
N ASP A 679 25.57 -13.63 16.48
CA ASP A 679 24.81 -13.32 17.70
C ASP A 679 24.93 -11.86 18.17
N GLN A 680 23.79 -11.16 18.16
CA GLN A 680 23.63 -9.77 18.62
C GLN A 680 23.16 -9.66 20.09
N GLY A 681 23.22 -10.76 20.85
CA GLY A 681 22.78 -10.86 22.25
C GLY A 681 21.53 -11.71 22.46
N ARG A 682 20.94 -12.25 21.39
CA ARG A 682 19.71 -13.05 21.40
C ARG A 682 19.87 -14.46 20.81
N GLY A 683 21.00 -14.76 20.18
CA GLY A 683 21.28 -16.00 19.46
C GLY A 683 21.86 -15.74 18.07
N ASP A 684 22.59 -16.71 17.52
CA ASP A 684 23.08 -16.67 16.14
C ASP A 684 21.92 -16.71 15.12
N PRO A 685 22.05 -16.06 13.94
CA PRO A 685 21.02 -16.04 12.89
C PRO A 685 20.53 -17.43 12.48
N LEU A 686 19.21 -17.69 12.55
CA LEU A 686 18.66 -19.02 12.25
C LEU A 686 18.66 -19.35 10.75
N SER A 687 18.57 -18.34 9.88
CA SER A 687 18.71 -18.45 8.42
C SER A 687 20.17 -18.38 7.95
N ASN A 688 21.11 -18.05 8.84
CA ASN A 688 22.52 -17.73 8.55
C ASN A 688 22.72 -16.44 7.70
N ALA A 689 22.03 -15.35 8.08
CA ALA A 689 22.06 -14.02 7.44
C ALA A 689 21.63 -14.04 5.96
N LEU A 690 20.51 -14.73 5.69
CA LEU A 690 19.91 -14.84 4.38
C LEU A 690 19.26 -13.51 3.97
N LEU A 691 19.73 -12.87 2.90
CA LEU A 691 19.19 -11.56 2.50
C LEU A 691 17.75 -11.69 2.01
N TRP A 692 17.53 -12.48 0.95
CA TRP A 692 16.20 -12.85 0.50
C TRP A 692 15.90 -14.30 0.87
N GLY A 693 15.00 -14.49 1.84
CA GLY A 693 14.34 -15.78 2.08
C GLY A 693 13.26 -15.97 1.03
N VAL A 694 13.31 -17.10 0.32
CA VAL A 694 12.55 -17.33 -0.92
C VAL A 694 12.03 -18.77 -0.97
N ASN A 695 11.32 -19.11 -2.02
CA ASN A 695 10.77 -20.44 -2.29
C ASN A 695 10.94 -20.80 -3.79
N GLU A 696 10.29 -21.89 -4.25
CA GLU A 696 10.38 -22.41 -5.62
C GLU A 696 9.98 -21.39 -6.70
N ASN A 697 9.18 -20.41 -6.35
CA ASN A 697 8.50 -19.51 -7.25
C ASN A 697 9.44 -18.26 -7.59
N THR A 698 9.61 -17.28 -6.70
CA THR A 698 10.41 -16.01 -6.58
C THR A 698 10.79 -15.03 -7.76
N VAL A 699 10.41 -13.72 -7.70
CA VAL A 699 11.02 -12.52 -8.38
C VAL A 699 11.57 -11.45 -7.42
N VAL A 700 12.83 -11.62 -7.02
CA VAL A 700 13.56 -10.47 -6.49
C VAL A 700 14.13 -9.70 -7.69
N THR A 701 13.56 -8.54 -8.04
CA THR A 701 13.84 -7.76 -9.28
C THR A 701 14.44 -6.38 -9.01
N ASN A 702 15.23 -5.88 -9.98
CA ASN A 702 16.04 -4.64 -9.96
C ASN A 702 16.79 -4.39 -8.64
N SER A 703 17.01 -5.44 -7.84
CA SER A 703 17.34 -5.39 -6.43
C SER A 703 18.84 -5.57 -6.25
N SER A 704 19.38 -5.13 -5.11
CA SER A 704 20.83 -5.17 -4.92
C SER A 704 21.29 -5.22 -3.47
N TYR A 705 22.52 -5.66 -3.25
CA TYR A 705 23.10 -5.70 -1.92
C TYR A 705 24.54 -5.20 -1.88
N GLN A 706 24.93 -4.71 -0.71
CA GLN A 706 26.27 -4.24 -0.41
C GLN A 706 26.67 -4.76 0.97
N ASN A 707 27.86 -5.34 1.09
CA ASN A 707 28.40 -5.85 2.36
C ASN A 707 27.45 -6.85 3.08
N ALA A 708 26.96 -7.86 2.35
CA ALA A 708 26.18 -8.96 2.94
C ALA A 708 26.94 -9.61 4.11
N GLY A 709 26.27 -9.80 5.26
CA GLY A 709 26.85 -10.48 6.42
C GLY A 709 27.34 -11.89 6.12
N ASN A 710 26.67 -12.58 5.19
CA ASN A 710 27.10 -13.84 4.61
C ASN A 710 27.03 -13.80 3.07
N PRO A 711 28.14 -13.48 2.38
CA PRO A 711 28.18 -13.42 0.90
C PRO A 711 27.92 -14.75 0.17
N GLY A 712 27.77 -15.86 0.90
CA GLY A 712 27.35 -17.16 0.36
C GLY A 712 25.86 -17.46 0.48
N ASN A 713 25.07 -16.54 1.05
CA ASN A 713 23.68 -16.76 1.44
C ASN A 713 22.81 -15.54 1.08
N ILE A 714 22.80 -15.20 -0.22
CA ILE A 714 22.09 -14.02 -0.73
C ILE A 714 20.62 -14.33 -0.97
N VAL A 715 20.33 -15.41 -1.69
CA VAL A 715 18.99 -15.88 -2.07
C VAL A 715 18.93 -17.39 -1.83
N TRP A 716 17.89 -17.87 -1.13
CA TRP A 716 17.69 -19.29 -0.85
C TRP A 716 16.22 -19.61 -0.58
N GLY A 717 15.78 -20.78 -1.04
CA GLY A 717 14.44 -21.34 -0.89
C GLY A 717 14.38 -22.83 -1.23
N GLU A 718 13.20 -23.43 -1.09
CA GLU A 718 12.93 -24.77 -1.63
C GLU A 718 12.68 -24.73 -3.15
N GLY A 719 12.66 -25.89 -3.82
CA GLY A 719 12.43 -25.99 -5.26
C GLY A 719 13.57 -25.48 -6.16
N ASN A 720 13.20 -25.03 -7.36
CA ASN A 720 14.12 -24.78 -8.48
C ASN A 720 14.31 -23.27 -8.76
N ILE A 721 14.80 -22.53 -7.75
CA ILE A 721 15.04 -21.08 -7.79
C ILE A 721 15.85 -20.69 -9.06
N GLY A 722 15.16 -20.11 -10.04
CA GLY A 722 15.59 -20.20 -11.45
C GLY A 722 16.04 -18.89 -12.09
N ALA A 723 15.07 -18.07 -12.51
CA ALA A 723 15.28 -17.09 -13.58
C ALA A 723 14.68 -15.68 -13.34
N ASN A 724 14.11 -15.44 -12.16
CA ASN A 724 13.51 -14.16 -11.77
C ASN A 724 14.29 -13.46 -10.63
N ILE A 725 15.49 -13.95 -10.30
CA ILE A 725 16.35 -13.35 -9.28
C ILE A 725 17.33 -12.38 -9.94
N ASP A 726 16.89 -11.15 -10.24
CA ASP A 726 17.79 -10.03 -10.54
C ASP A 726 18.23 -9.34 -9.24
N VAL A 727 19.25 -9.93 -8.60
CA VAL A 727 19.91 -9.42 -7.40
C VAL A 727 21.39 -9.15 -7.69
N ALA A 728 21.75 -7.86 -7.80
CA ALA A 728 23.11 -7.42 -8.10
C ALA A 728 23.94 -7.10 -6.84
N GLU A 729 25.20 -7.54 -6.78
CA GLU A 729 26.17 -6.97 -5.83
C GLU A 729 26.55 -5.56 -6.29
N VAL A 730 26.31 -4.55 -5.44
CA VAL A 730 26.62 -3.14 -5.73
C VAL A 730 27.72 -2.63 -4.78
N ASN A 731 28.44 -1.61 -5.22
CA ASN A 731 29.65 -1.12 -4.55
C ASN A 731 29.69 0.42 -4.61
N GLY A 732 29.65 1.06 -3.45
CA GLY A 732 29.58 2.52 -3.32
C GLY A 732 28.18 3.10 -3.52
N GLN A 733 27.12 2.28 -3.40
CA GLN A 733 25.77 2.81 -3.21
C GLN A 733 25.58 3.24 -1.75
N THR A 734 24.72 4.24 -1.54
CA THR A 734 24.17 4.59 -0.24
C THR A 734 22.74 4.07 -0.17
N PRO A 735 22.23 3.75 1.03
CA PRO A 735 20.79 3.65 1.24
C PRO A 735 20.06 4.94 0.84
N MET A 736 18.73 4.85 0.73
CA MET A 736 17.86 6.01 0.69
C MET A 736 18.09 6.92 1.90
N ALA A 737 17.78 8.21 1.72
CA ALA A 737 17.49 9.05 2.88
C ALA A 737 16.16 8.59 3.47
N HIS A 738 16.12 8.29 4.77
CA HIS A 738 14.87 8.09 5.48
C HIS A 738 14.06 9.39 5.53
N LEU A 739 12.74 9.24 5.69
CA LEU A 739 11.87 10.30 6.16
C LEU A 739 12.29 10.75 7.58
N THR A 740 11.86 11.93 8.01
CA THR A 740 11.87 12.30 9.43
C THR A 740 10.61 13.11 9.71
N ASN A 741 9.72 12.57 10.54
CA ASN A 741 8.50 13.22 10.99
C ASN A 741 8.84 14.42 11.89
N GLU A 742 8.92 15.62 11.32
CA GLU A 742 9.22 16.86 12.06
C GLU A 742 8.00 17.37 12.84
N PHE A 743 7.68 16.74 13.97
CA PHE A 743 6.68 17.26 14.91
C PHE A 743 7.14 18.61 15.49
N THR A 744 6.30 19.65 15.34
CA THR A 744 6.63 21.02 15.75
C THR A 744 5.77 21.51 16.92
N TRP A 745 5.68 20.71 17.98
CA TRP A 745 5.09 21.09 19.26
C TRP A 745 5.80 22.31 19.89
N SER A 746 5.06 23.19 20.58
CA SER A 746 5.58 24.47 21.14
C SER A 746 5.20 24.75 22.59
#